data_AF-A0A5C5Z7R6-F1
#
_entry.id   AF-A0A5C5Z7R6-F1
#
_cell.length_a   1.000
_cell.length_b   1.000
_cell.length_c   1.000
_cell.angle_alpha   90.00
_cell.angle_beta   90.00
_cell.angle_gamma   90.00
#
_symmetry.space_group_name_H-M   'P 1'
#
loop_
_entity.id
_entity.type
_entity.pdbx_description
1 polymer ?
#
loop_
_entity_poly.entity_id
_entity_poly.type
_entity_poly.pdbx_seq_one_letter_code
_entity_poly.pdbx_strand_id
1 'polypeptide(L)'
;MLALNQWLAATVLCWGSCNVILADESAAPKSPAGVVFFSGNETYSDAQLREALNRDADFLIASHPMGDRNLTGSVTEKRLTAGYRNEGFRDISVQGNDDVANLAWTFVITEGKQFTCGDVQIRGDLPVHVPDLVDRLTKPFPADDTFPSFVEINGKLQTRWVDENGKEKDLEKPVWKIGDPVPFDSNETLQAACRKAIAGLGYSDAMIFVTISSDSDTQTGTLVIDVAEAGKPNQANQIVIQGNEINSRESILEFVNLDEGDAVDQQTIQSVTRQLWESGRFATHRVKFDRVQNGTLTIHLDEIKGCPSLDTPLDQRAKAFLLAGQWVSRSIEAGGDLELSQTAGPHAARLIQSDKGLYIEWDVKAASDPNHQVELFRILVDSDVVVIDHTSHKKQMRFSPIRAGGCLKYGVKVAASHDPTQHGRLNFDWAIRSTRDENDSPLQYVSSYGSADWLPFAYKAKSRFEVADHHLIAKTEGSTMEIDMDAGELVRWTSESGAVRFRTGAFDAARQALLGDTASKPNAFDANEPMTSVASYLLSEPIMNRLVEASAMQDDPAKSIDPVLVSALRKMIDGGLLSLGDAFILAEYDRDPANDFEIPSNRIAPKAWKQMALEFAGRTLLRYSPDLFAEDTWPMQLCRQTAFVAMGSTEHTKDVLDQLLRNPDHGPLCHACVSSLVRYINEDASKTFARRALDTFTPEAFQNDYRSLTSAVSGKVATQTLTCLHALTQSELDQLKACFGNESSQVGLQMLYDFSRNHPNNEALFWYQIAEAPLRKAMERTLSR
;
A
#
# COMPACT_ATOMS: atom_id res chain seq x y z
N MET A 1 1.37 19.80 -13.57
CA MET A 1 1.20 18.88 -12.44
C MET A 1 1.78 19.42 -11.15
N LEU A 2 2.98 20.01 -11.13
CA LEU A 2 3.56 20.60 -9.91
C LEU A 2 2.66 21.67 -9.23
N ALA A 3 1.88 22.46 -9.99
CA ALA A 3 0.96 23.44 -9.39
C ALA A 3 -0.43 22.88 -9.02
N LEU A 4 -0.85 21.73 -9.58
CA LEU A 4 -2.02 20.98 -9.13
C LEU A 4 -1.65 20.23 -7.86
N ASN A 5 -0.40 19.74 -7.77
CA ASN A 5 0.19 19.23 -6.56
C ASN A 5 0.46 20.33 -5.52
N GLN A 6 0.75 21.58 -5.91
CA GLN A 6 0.87 22.69 -4.96
C GLN A 6 -0.49 23.23 -4.53
N TRP A 7 -1.52 23.20 -5.39
CA TRP A 7 -2.88 23.54 -5.00
C TRP A 7 -3.52 22.39 -4.24
N LEU A 8 -3.44 21.12 -4.67
CA LEU A 8 -3.80 19.97 -3.83
C LEU A 8 -2.96 19.91 -2.57
N ALA A 9 -1.66 20.21 -2.55
CA ALA A 9 -0.90 20.27 -1.30
C ALA A 9 -1.28 21.49 -0.46
N ALA A 10 -1.62 22.64 -1.03
CA ALA A 10 -2.12 23.80 -0.29
C ALA A 10 -3.57 23.60 0.18
N THR A 11 -4.39 22.85 -0.55
CA THR A 11 -5.75 22.45 -0.21
C THR A 11 -5.73 21.26 0.74
N VAL A 12 -4.71 20.39 0.69
CA VAL A 12 -4.38 19.32 1.65
C VAL A 12 -3.70 19.87 2.90
N LEU A 13 -2.98 21.00 2.82
CA LEU A 13 -2.45 21.76 3.98
C LEU A 13 -3.52 22.69 4.57
N CYS A 14 -4.42 23.24 3.76
CA CYS A 14 -5.67 23.89 4.17
C CYS A 14 -6.67 22.85 4.72
N TRP A 15 -6.65 21.61 4.23
CA TRP A 15 -7.37 20.47 4.82
C TRP A 15 -6.68 19.94 6.07
N GLY A 16 -5.35 19.92 6.12
CA GLY A 16 -4.58 19.66 7.33
C GLY A 16 -4.86 20.70 8.43
N SER A 17 -5.51 21.81 8.05
CA SER A 17 -6.09 22.82 8.93
C SER A 17 -7.62 22.84 8.91
N CYS A 18 -8.29 21.74 8.52
CA CYS A 18 -9.72 21.46 8.62
C CYS A 18 -9.97 20.04 9.16
N ASN A 19 -9.83 19.83 10.47
CA ASN A 19 -10.34 18.65 11.15
C ASN A 19 -11.87 18.62 11.11
N VAL A 20 -12.45 17.52 10.61
CA VAL A 20 -13.82 17.13 10.92
C VAL A 20 -13.80 16.50 12.30
N ILE A 21 -14.17 17.26 13.33
CA ILE A 21 -14.72 16.66 14.54
C ILE A 21 -16.16 16.31 14.18
N LEU A 22 -16.55 15.05 14.41
CA LEU A 22 -17.92 14.54 14.25
C LEU A 22 -18.90 15.57 14.82
N ALA A 23 -19.65 16.22 13.93
CA ALA A 23 -20.77 17.05 14.31
C ALA A 23 -21.88 16.14 14.86
N ASP A 24 -22.57 16.67 15.87
CA ASP A 24 -23.75 16.10 16.52
C ASP A 24 -24.75 15.54 15.48
N GLU A 25 -25.27 14.34 15.72
CA GLU A 25 -26.07 13.46 14.82
C GLU A 25 -27.39 14.05 14.28
N SER A 26 -27.66 15.35 14.44
CA SER A 26 -29.00 15.93 14.30
C SER A 26 -29.27 16.83 13.09
N ALA A 27 -28.42 16.85 12.06
CA ALA A 27 -28.72 17.61 10.82
C ALA A 27 -28.71 16.71 9.57
N ALA A 28 -29.74 16.91 8.72
CA ALA A 28 -30.02 16.20 7.46
C ALA A 28 -28.78 15.95 6.57
N PRO A 29 -28.77 14.89 5.73
CA PRO A 29 -27.54 14.37 5.14
C PRO A 29 -26.96 15.32 4.10
N LYS A 30 -25.69 15.70 4.28
CA LYS A 30 -24.99 16.71 3.46
C LYS A 30 -24.22 16.15 2.26
N SER A 31 -24.21 14.84 2.03
CA SER A 31 -23.54 14.20 0.87
C SER A 31 -24.47 14.10 -0.36
N PRO A 32 -23.94 13.93 -1.59
CA PRO A 32 -24.77 13.73 -2.79
C PRO A 32 -25.79 12.58 -2.68
N ALA A 33 -25.46 11.46 -2.04
CA ALA A 33 -26.42 10.37 -1.81
C ALA A 33 -27.41 10.64 -0.67
N GLY A 34 -27.29 11.76 0.04
CA GLY A 34 -28.15 12.13 1.17
C GLY A 34 -29.59 12.41 0.77
N VAL A 35 -29.80 12.85 -0.47
CA VAL A 35 -31.14 13.10 -1.04
C VAL A 35 -31.75 11.86 -1.69
N VAL A 36 -31.14 10.68 -1.50
CA VAL A 36 -31.60 9.42 -2.07
C VAL A 36 -32.23 8.55 -0.98
N PHE A 37 -33.46 8.11 -1.22
CA PHE A 37 -34.25 7.26 -0.35
C PHE A 37 -34.56 5.94 -1.04
N PHE A 38 -34.70 4.87 -0.25
CA PHE A 38 -34.96 3.54 -0.75
C PHE A 38 -36.23 2.96 -0.13
N SER A 39 -36.89 2.08 -0.87
CA SER A 39 -38.00 1.29 -0.39
C SER A 39 -37.96 -0.09 -1.05
N GLY A 40 -38.20 -1.15 -0.29
CA GLY A 40 -38.21 -2.52 -0.79
C GLY A 40 -36.83 -3.20 -0.84
N ASN A 41 -35.78 -2.51 -0.38
CA ASN A 41 -34.51 -3.13 -0.01
C ASN A 41 -34.67 -3.91 1.31
N GLU A 42 -34.38 -5.21 1.26
CA GLU A 42 -34.48 -6.13 2.40
C GLU A 42 -33.10 -6.65 2.81
N THR A 43 -32.20 -6.85 1.84
CA THR A 43 -30.85 -7.38 2.08
C THR A 43 -29.88 -6.30 2.54
N TYR A 44 -29.91 -5.12 1.90
CA TYR A 44 -29.00 -4.01 2.21
C TYR A 44 -29.74 -2.83 2.80
N SER A 45 -29.20 -2.27 3.89
CA SER A 45 -29.73 -1.07 4.52
C SER A 45 -29.54 0.17 3.64
N ASP A 46 -30.39 1.17 3.85
CA ASP A 46 -30.26 2.47 3.22
C ASP A 46 -28.86 3.09 3.38
N ALA A 47 -28.25 2.91 4.56
CA ALA A 47 -26.92 3.46 4.85
C ALA A 47 -25.85 2.81 3.96
N GLN A 48 -25.88 1.48 3.80
CA GLN A 48 -24.97 0.75 2.90
C GLN A 48 -25.13 1.19 1.45
N LEU A 49 -26.37 1.34 0.97
CA LEU A 49 -26.65 1.78 -0.39
C LEU A 49 -26.19 3.22 -0.66
N ARG A 50 -26.45 4.16 0.27
CA ARG A 50 -25.96 5.56 0.14
C ARG A 50 -24.43 5.63 0.16
N GLU A 51 -23.81 4.84 1.04
CA GLU A 51 -22.36 4.78 1.16
C GLU A 51 -21.73 4.24 -0.13
N ALA A 52 -22.29 3.17 -0.72
CA ALA A 52 -21.85 2.64 -2.00
C ALA A 52 -21.99 3.66 -3.15
N LEU A 53 -23.11 4.39 -3.21
CA LEU A 53 -23.31 5.47 -4.18
C LEU A 53 -22.31 6.61 -3.99
N ASN A 54 -22.03 7.03 -2.75
CA ASN A 54 -21.00 8.04 -2.46
C ASN A 54 -19.57 7.59 -2.81
N ARG A 55 -19.35 6.30 -3.05
CA ARG A 55 -18.08 5.76 -3.57
C ARG A 55 -18.09 5.59 -5.10
N ASP A 56 -19.26 5.61 -5.74
CA ASP A 56 -19.41 5.39 -7.18
C ASP A 56 -19.18 6.69 -7.99
N ALA A 57 -18.14 6.70 -8.82
CA ALA A 57 -17.78 7.89 -9.59
C ALA A 57 -18.85 8.30 -10.61
N ASP A 58 -19.54 7.33 -11.24
CA ASP A 58 -20.56 7.62 -12.25
C ASP A 58 -21.80 8.25 -11.62
N PHE A 59 -22.25 7.74 -10.46
CA PHE A 59 -23.30 8.38 -9.66
C PHE A 59 -22.93 9.80 -9.25
N LEU A 60 -21.72 10.00 -8.70
CA LEU A 60 -21.29 11.33 -8.25
C LEU A 60 -21.27 12.33 -9.40
N ILE A 61 -20.74 11.93 -10.56
CA ILE A 61 -20.72 12.75 -11.78
C ILE A 61 -22.14 13.06 -12.27
N ALA A 62 -23.03 12.06 -12.28
CA ALA A 62 -24.42 12.27 -12.69
C ALA A 62 -25.19 13.14 -11.67
N SER A 63 -24.76 13.19 -10.41
CA SER A 63 -25.33 14.03 -9.35
C SER A 63 -24.80 15.48 -9.38
N HIS A 64 -24.15 15.87 -10.47
CA HIS A 64 -23.69 17.25 -10.67
C HIS A 64 -24.87 18.24 -10.56
N PRO A 65 -24.75 19.38 -9.83
CA PRO A 65 -25.86 20.32 -9.64
C PRO A 65 -26.43 20.93 -10.93
N MET A 66 -25.59 21.07 -11.96
CA MET A 66 -25.99 21.51 -13.31
C MET A 66 -26.27 20.36 -14.29
N GLY A 67 -26.19 19.12 -13.82
CA GLY A 67 -26.48 17.93 -14.62
C GLY A 67 -27.98 17.75 -14.87
N ASP A 68 -28.31 16.92 -15.85
CA ASP A 68 -29.69 16.51 -16.07
C ASP A 68 -30.15 15.61 -14.92
N ARG A 69 -31.15 16.04 -14.14
CA ARG A 69 -31.71 15.23 -13.04
C ARG A 69 -32.20 13.87 -13.53
N ASN A 70 -32.75 13.77 -14.74
CA ASN A 70 -33.18 12.49 -15.30
C ASN A 70 -31.98 11.56 -15.56
N LEU A 71 -30.82 12.14 -15.89
CA LEU A 71 -29.58 11.39 -16.01
C LEU A 71 -29.12 10.88 -14.64
N THR A 72 -29.24 11.67 -13.57
CA THR A 72 -28.97 11.20 -12.19
C THR A 72 -29.83 9.99 -11.83
N GLY A 73 -31.14 10.06 -12.08
CA GLY A 73 -32.07 8.95 -11.84
C GLY A 73 -31.68 7.68 -12.60
N SER A 74 -31.53 7.79 -13.92
CA SER A 74 -31.21 6.65 -14.79
C SER A 74 -29.81 6.05 -14.52
N VAL A 75 -28.81 6.88 -14.21
CA VAL A 75 -27.49 6.39 -13.77
C VAL A 75 -27.64 5.65 -12.45
N THR A 76 -28.34 6.22 -11.47
CA THR A 76 -28.54 5.57 -10.16
C THR A 76 -29.23 4.21 -10.31
N GLU A 77 -30.32 4.13 -11.09
CA GLU A 77 -30.99 2.85 -11.42
C GLU A 77 -30.01 1.84 -12.01
N LYS A 78 -29.24 2.26 -13.02
CA LYS A 78 -28.27 1.40 -13.71
C LYS A 78 -27.17 0.93 -12.76
N ARG A 79 -26.63 1.81 -11.91
CA ARG A 79 -25.54 1.49 -10.99
C ARG A 79 -26.00 0.59 -9.85
N LEU A 80 -27.16 0.85 -9.26
CA LEU A 80 -27.76 -0.03 -8.25
C LEU A 80 -28.10 -1.40 -8.86
N THR A 81 -28.73 -1.43 -10.03
CA THR A 81 -29.03 -2.69 -10.74
C THR A 81 -27.75 -3.51 -10.97
N ALA A 82 -26.67 -2.87 -11.42
CA ALA A 82 -25.38 -3.54 -11.61
C ALA A 82 -24.78 -4.05 -10.30
N GLY A 83 -24.90 -3.27 -9.20
CA GLY A 83 -24.49 -3.70 -7.86
C GLY A 83 -25.25 -4.96 -7.42
N TYR A 84 -26.59 -4.91 -7.40
CA TYR A 84 -27.42 -6.07 -7.05
C TYR A 84 -27.17 -7.29 -7.94
N ARG A 85 -26.97 -7.11 -9.25
CA ARG A 85 -26.63 -8.24 -10.15
C ARG A 85 -25.25 -8.80 -9.91
N ASN A 86 -24.30 -7.98 -9.48
CA ASN A 86 -22.98 -8.45 -9.03
C ASN A 86 -23.11 -9.24 -7.72
N GLU A 87 -24.03 -8.81 -6.85
CA GLU A 87 -24.41 -9.47 -5.60
C GLU A 87 -25.40 -10.64 -5.79
N GLY A 88 -25.54 -11.21 -7.00
CA GLY A 88 -26.31 -12.43 -7.22
C GLY A 88 -27.82 -12.27 -7.41
N PHE A 89 -28.36 -11.05 -7.47
CA PHE A 89 -29.79 -10.82 -7.69
C PHE A 89 -30.11 -10.74 -9.18
N ARG A 90 -30.52 -11.86 -9.78
CA ARG A 90 -30.79 -11.96 -11.23
C ARG A 90 -31.99 -11.12 -11.67
N ASP A 91 -33.08 -11.22 -10.91
CA ASP A 91 -34.40 -10.67 -11.27
C ASP A 91 -34.66 -9.30 -10.62
N ILE A 92 -33.58 -8.60 -10.25
CA ILE A 92 -33.64 -7.27 -9.65
C ILE A 92 -34.37 -6.26 -10.56
N SER A 93 -35.24 -5.46 -9.95
CA SER A 93 -35.81 -4.26 -10.56
C SER A 93 -35.57 -3.06 -9.64
N VAL A 94 -34.99 -2.00 -10.20
CA VAL A 94 -34.81 -0.71 -9.52
C VAL A 94 -35.56 0.34 -10.33
N GLN A 95 -36.46 1.07 -9.70
CA GLN A 95 -37.25 2.12 -10.33
C GLN A 95 -37.17 3.40 -9.50
N GLY A 96 -36.67 4.48 -10.10
CA GLY A 96 -36.53 5.78 -9.50
C GLY A 96 -37.76 6.65 -9.71
N ASN A 97 -38.20 7.32 -8.65
CA ASN A 97 -39.21 8.37 -8.71
C ASN A 97 -38.59 9.69 -8.22
N ASP A 98 -38.68 10.73 -9.04
CA ASP A 98 -38.16 12.06 -8.72
C ASP A 98 -39.17 12.82 -7.85
N ASP A 99 -38.79 13.12 -6.61
CA ASP A 99 -39.52 14.05 -5.77
C ASP A 99 -38.99 15.47 -6.02
N VAL A 100 -39.57 16.09 -7.05
CA VAL A 100 -39.24 17.44 -7.49
C VAL A 100 -39.43 18.47 -6.36
N ALA A 101 -40.37 18.25 -5.44
CA ALA A 101 -40.67 19.20 -4.38
C ALA A 101 -39.58 19.24 -3.30
N ASN A 102 -38.98 18.09 -2.98
CA ASN A 102 -37.92 17.97 -1.98
C ASN A 102 -36.52 17.86 -2.58
N LEU A 103 -36.40 17.99 -3.91
CA LEU A 103 -35.16 17.77 -4.67
C LEU A 103 -34.52 16.40 -4.40
N ALA A 104 -35.35 15.41 -4.09
CA ALA A 104 -34.94 14.09 -3.63
C ALA A 104 -35.34 12.98 -4.61
N TRP A 105 -34.70 11.82 -4.50
CA TRP A 105 -35.05 10.62 -5.27
C TRP A 105 -35.52 9.51 -4.34
N THR A 106 -36.60 8.84 -4.70
CA THR A 106 -37.02 7.58 -4.05
C THR A 106 -36.88 6.44 -5.03
N PHE A 107 -36.05 5.45 -4.72
CA PHE A 107 -35.89 4.24 -5.53
C PHE A 107 -36.66 3.08 -4.88
N VAL A 108 -37.60 2.53 -5.64
CA VAL A 108 -38.29 1.29 -5.28
C VAL A 108 -37.48 0.12 -5.82
N ILE A 109 -37.03 -0.74 -4.91
CA ILE A 109 -36.19 -1.90 -5.18
C ILE A 109 -37.04 -3.16 -5.01
N THR A 110 -36.98 -4.05 -5.98
CA THR A 110 -37.51 -5.41 -5.88
C THR A 110 -36.35 -6.36 -6.14
N GLU A 111 -35.76 -6.87 -5.07
CA GLU A 111 -34.48 -7.62 -5.12
C GLU A 111 -34.61 -8.94 -5.89
N GLY A 112 -35.72 -9.67 -5.69
CA GLY A 112 -35.86 -11.03 -6.20
C GLY A 112 -35.04 -12.03 -5.37
N LYS A 113 -34.78 -13.21 -5.93
CA LYS A 113 -33.97 -14.25 -5.27
C LYS A 113 -32.48 -13.96 -5.51
N GLN A 114 -31.68 -14.07 -4.45
CA GLN A 114 -30.23 -14.10 -4.55
C GLN A 114 -29.75 -15.48 -4.99
N PHE A 115 -28.78 -15.54 -5.90
CA PHE A 115 -28.13 -16.76 -6.36
C PHE A 115 -26.66 -16.77 -5.95
N THR A 116 -26.17 -17.94 -5.51
CA THR A 116 -24.76 -18.16 -5.17
C THR A 116 -24.06 -18.98 -6.25
N CYS A 117 -22.77 -18.75 -6.42
CA CYS A 117 -21.90 -19.50 -7.33
C CYS A 117 -21.85 -20.96 -6.89
N GLY A 118 -22.29 -21.85 -7.77
CA GLY A 118 -22.20 -23.30 -7.64
C GLY A 118 -21.08 -23.88 -8.50
N ASP A 119 -21.29 -25.08 -9.02
CA ASP A 119 -20.26 -25.84 -9.73
C ASP A 119 -19.85 -25.21 -11.08
N VAL A 120 -18.70 -25.66 -11.58
CA VAL A 120 -18.23 -25.39 -12.94
C VAL A 120 -18.44 -26.64 -13.79
N GLN A 121 -19.16 -26.52 -14.90
CA GLN A 121 -19.39 -27.60 -15.85
C GLN A 121 -18.67 -27.33 -17.17
N ILE A 122 -17.84 -28.28 -17.59
CA ILE A 122 -17.18 -28.25 -18.90
C ILE A 122 -17.88 -29.25 -19.80
N ARG A 123 -18.27 -28.81 -20.99
CA ARG A 123 -18.93 -29.60 -22.02
C ARG A 123 -18.08 -29.60 -23.28
N GLY A 124 -18.02 -30.73 -23.97
CA GLY A 124 -17.10 -30.95 -25.09
C GLY A 124 -15.80 -31.64 -24.66
N ASP A 125 -14.95 -31.96 -25.63
CA ASP A 125 -13.68 -32.63 -25.39
C ASP A 125 -12.56 -31.59 -25.32
N LEU A 126 -11.84 -31.57 -24.20
CA LEU A 126 -10.66 -30.73 -23.97
C LEU A 126 -9.61 -31.63 -23.31
N PRO A 127 -8.44 -31.85 -23.92
CA PRO A 127 -7.42 -32.75 -23.39
C PRO A 127 -6.62 -32.11 -22.25
N VAL A 128 -7.33 -31.59 -21.25
CA VAL A 128 -6.80 -31.06 -19.99
C VAL A 128 -7.35 -31.88 -18.84
N HIS A 129 -6.65 -31.86 -17.71
CA HIS A 129 -7.19 -32.38 -16.47
C HIS A 129 -8.24 -31.40 -15.95
N VAL A 130 -9.53 -31.77 -16.06
CA VAL A 130 -10.68 -30.93 -15.68
C VAL A 130 -10.56 -30.31 -14.27
N PRO A 131 -10.15 -31.04 -13.23
CA PRO A 131 -9.94 -30.45 -11.90
C PRO A 131 -8.98 -29.26 -11.88
N ASP A 132 -7.94 -29.24 -12.73
CA ASP A 132 -6.96 -28.15 -12.77
C ASP A 132 -7.59 -26.88 -13.37
N LEU A 133 -8.48 -27.03 -14.36
CA LEU A 133 -9.24 -25.92 -14.92
C LEU A 133 -10.27 -25.39 -13.91
N VAL A 134 -10.94 -26.27 -13.17
CA VAL A 134 -11.86 -25.86 -12.10
C VAL A 134 -11.11 -25.12 -11.00
N ASP A 135 -9.96 -25.63 -10.55
CA ASP A 135 -9.12 -24.97 -9.56
C ASP A 135 -8.63 -23.60 -10.05
N ARG A 136 -8.21 -23.50 -11.31
CA ARG A 136 -7.82 -22.22 -11.94
C ARG A 136 -8.92 -21.16 -11.92
N LEU A 137 -10.19 -21.57 -12.01
CA LEU A 137 -11.33 -20.66 -12.05
C LEU A 137 -11.87 -20.32 -10.65
N THR A 138 -11.74 -21.27 -9.72
CA THR A 138 -12.38 -21.21 -8.39
C THR A 138 -11.43 -20.86 -7.25
N LYS A 139 -10.12 -20.95 -7.47
CA LYS A 139 -9.08 -20.61 -6.48
C LYS A 139 -8.23 -19.41 -6.95
N PRO A 140 -7.60 -18.67 -6.02
CA PRO A 140 -6.64 -17.63 -6.38
C PRO A 140 -5.52 -18.16 -7.29
N PHE A 141 -5.12 -17.37 -8.28
CA PHE A 141 -4.18 -17.82 -9.32
C PHE A 141 -3.20 -16.72 -9.77
N PRO A 142 -1.95 -17.03 -10.16
CA PRO A 142 -1.02 -16.00 -10.64
C PRO A 142 -1.44 -15.28 -11.91
N ALA A 143 -1.02 -14.02 -12.04
CA ALA A 143 -1.18 -13.25 -13.27
C ALA A 143 -0.21 -13.73 -14.37
N ASP A 144 -0.58 -13.54 -15.64
CA ASP A 144 0.19 -14.02 -16.80
C ASP A 144 1.58 -13.36 -16.94
N ASP A 145 1.76 -12.17 -16.39
CA ASP A 145 3.02 -11.43 -16.39
C ASP A 145 3.91 -11.75 -15.17
N THR A 146 3.56 -12.78 -14.41
CA THR A 146 4.32 -13.22 -13.25
C THR A 146 5.08 -14.51 -13.51
N PHE A 147 6.20 -14.64 -12.81
CA PHE A 147 7.09 -15.78 -12.86
C PHE A 147 7.03 -16.51 -11.53
N PRO A 148 7.01 -17.85 -11.54
CA PRO A 148 7.20 -18.59 -10.32
C PRO A 148 8.59 -18.31 -9.77
N SER A 149 8.67 -18.12 -8.47
CA SER A 149 9.90 -17.99 -7.71
C SER A 149 9.75 -18.85 -6.47
N PHE A 150 10.72 -19.72 -6.25
CA PHE A 150 10.66 -20.67 -5.15
C PHE A 150 11.42 -20.13 -3.96
N VAL A 151 10.86 -20.37 -2.79
CA VAL A 151 11.48 -20.02 -1.53
C VAL A 151 10.97 -20.99 -0.49
N GLU A 152 11.86 -21.49 0.34
CA GLU A 152 11.44 -22.26 1.49
C GLU A 152 11.17 -21.28 2.63
N ILE A 153 9.91 -21.17 3.02
CA ILE A 153 9.47 -20.29 4.08
C ILE A 153 9.13 -21.14 5.28
N ASN A 154 9.87 -20.88 6.35
CA ASN A 154 9.80 -21.57 7.62
C ASN A 154 10.02 -23.10 7.53
N GLY A 155 10.42 -23.68 6.40
CA GLY A 155 10.56 -25.14 6.22
C GLY A 155 9.60 -25.74 5.20
N LYS A 156 8.68 -24.93 4.66
CA LYS A 156 7.79 -25.32 3.57
C LYS A 156 8.20 -24.64 2.29
N LEU A 157 8.33 -25.44 1.22
CA LEU A 157 8.52 -24.89 -0.12
C LEU A 157 7.25 -24.13 -0.53
N GLN A 158 7.40 -22.83 -0.76
CA GLN A 158 6.35 -21.96 -1.26
C GLN A 158 6.72 -21.44 -2.65
N THR A 159 5.72 -21.38 -3.52
CA THR A 159 5.81 -20.69 -4.81
C THR A 159 5.33 -19.26 -4.61
N ARG A 160 6.26 -18.30 -4.71
CA ARG A 160 5.94 -16.88 -4.85
C ARG A 160 5.80 -16.54 -6.31
N TRP A 161 4.95 -15.57 -6.62
CA TRP A 161 4.78 -15.06 -7.97
C TRP A 161 5.38 -13.67 -8.02
N VAL A 162 6.33 -13.46 -8.95
CA VAL A 162 7.10 -12.21 -9.04
C VAL A 162 6.99 -11.61 -10.43
N ASP A 163 7.10 -10.29 -10.56
CA ASP A 163 7.15 -9.63 -11.86
C ASP A 163 8.54 -9.71 -12.53
N GLU A 164 8.68 -9.07 -13.70
CA GLU A 164 9.95 -8.95 -14.44
C GLU A 164 11.04 -8.19 -13.67
N ASN A 165 10.75 -7.58 -12.52
CA ASN A 165 11.73 -6.95 -11.64
C ASN A 165 12.00 -7.78 -10.37
N GLY A 166 11.38 -8.95 -10.24
CA GLY A 166 11.50 -9.81 -9.06
C GLY A 166 10.65 -9.35 -7.87
N LYS A 167 9.71 -8.41 -8.07
CA LYS A 167 8.80 -7.96 -7.01
C LYS A 167 7.63 -8.91 -6.89
N GLU A 168 7.33 -9.34 -5.66
CA GLU A 168 6.17 -10.20 -5.34
C GLU A 168 4.86 -9.54 -5.81
N LYS A 169 4.01 -10.36 -6.43
CA LYS A 169 2.68 -10.01 -6.93
C LYS A 169 1.66 -10.90 -6.26
N ASP A 170 0.59 -10.30 -5.78
CA ASP A 170 -0.52 -11.05 -5.21
C ASP A 170 -1.22 -11.88 -6.32
N LEU A 171 -1.80 -12.99 -5.90
CA LEU A 171 -2.61 -13.82 -6.79
C LEU A 171 -3.84 -13.03 -7.25
N GLU A 172 -4.21 -13.21 -8.53
CA GLU A 172 -5.51 -12.79 -9.01
C GLU A 172 -6.60 -13.53 -8.23
N LYS A 173 -7.63 -12.79 -7.83
CA LYS A 173 -8.80 -13.39 -7.18
C LYS A 173 -9.45 -14.43 -8.11
N PRO A 174 -10.05 -15.50 -7.55
CA PRO A 174 -10.81 -16.44 -8.36
C PRO A 174 -11.91 -15.71 -9.13
N VAL A 175 -12.14 -16.14 -10.36
CA VAL A 175 -13.19 -15.57 -11.22
C VAL A 175 -14.57 -16.14 -10.89
N TRP A 176 -14.60 -17.28 -10.18
CA TRP A 176 -15.82 -17.98 -9.79
C TRP A 176 -15.65 -18.65 -8.42
N LYS A 177 -15.82 -17.91 -7.32
CA LYS A 177 -15.68 -18.48 -5.97
C LYS A 177 -16.98 -19.13 -5.52
N ILE A 178 -16.96 -20.44 -5.27
CA ILE A 178 -18.14 -21.19 -4.84
C ILE A 178 -18.68 -20.62 -3.53
N GLY A 179 -19.99 -20.41 -3.47
CA GLY A 179 -20.70 -19.81 -2.34
C GLY A 179 -20.82 -18.29 -2.40
N ASP A 180 -19.95 -17.60 -3.15
CA ASP A 180 -20.06 -16.15 -3.34
C ASP A 180 -21.23 -15.81 -4.28
N PRO A 181 -21.77 -14.59 -4.26
CA PRO A 181 -22.86 -14.22 -5.15
C PRO A 181 -22.52 -14.35 -6.64
N VAL A 182 -23.50 -14.70 -7.48
CA VAL A 182 -23.29 -14.87 -8.93
C VAL A 182 -23.15 -13.51 -9.63
N PRO A 183 -22.05 -13.23 -10.35
CA PRO A 183 -21.85 -11.95 -11.02
C PRO A 183 -22.54 -11.90 -12.40
N PHE A 184 -23.86 -11.71 -12.42
CA PHE A 184 -24.68 -11.83 -13.65
C PHE A 184 -24.33 -10.84 -14.78
N ASP A 185 -23.75 -9.67 -14.45
CA ASP A 185 -23.36 -8.65 -15.44
C ASP A 185 -21.89 -8.79 -15.93
N SER A 186 -21.19 -9.89 -15.60
CA SER A 186 -19.75 -10.06 -15.88
C SER A 186 -19.41 -11.06 -17.01
N ASN A 187 -20.33 -11.37 -17.93
CA ASN A 187 -20.13 -12.43 -18.92
C ASN A 187 -18.89 -12.25 -19.83
N GLU A 188 -18.60 -11.04 -20.32
CA GLU A 188 -17.41 -10.79 -21.15
C GLU A 188 -16.12 -11.02 -20.35
N THR A 189 -16.09 -10.55 -19.10
CA THR A 189 -14.97 -10.76 -18.18
C THR A 189 -14.79 -12.24 -17.85
N LEU A 190 -15.89 -12.98 -17.61
CA LEU A 190 -15.87 -14.42 -17.38
C LEU A 190 -15.37 -15.18 -18.61
N GLN A 191 -15.80 -14.78 -19.81
CA GLN A 191 -15.33 -15.40 -21.05
C GLN A 191 -13.82 -15.17 -21.27
N ALA A 192 -13.34 -13.95 -21.05
CA ALA A 192 -11.91 -13.64 -21.13
C ALA A 192 -11.11 -14.44 -20.09
N ALA A 193 -11.63 -14.54 -18.85
CA ALA A 193 -11.00 -15.32 -17.78
C ALA A 193 -10.93 -16.82 -18.09
N CYS A 194 -12.00 -17.42 -18.63
CA CYS A 194 -12.01 -18.83 -19.02
C CYS A 194 -11.03 -19.11 -20.17
N ARG A 195 -10.94 -18.22 -21.16
CA ARG A 195 -9.94 -18.34 -22.24
C ARG A 195 -8.52 -18.28 -21.70
N LYS A 196 -8.25 -17.34 -20.78
CA LYS A 196 -6.96 -17.20 -20.10
C LYS A 196 -6.61 -18.47 -19.31
N ALA A 197 -7.57 -19.03 -18.58
CA ALA A 197 -7.42 -20.25 -17.81
C ALA A 197 -7.02 -21.46 -18.69
N ILE A 198 -7.74 -21.69 -19.78
CA ILE A 198 -7.45 -22.79 -20.71
C ILE A 198 -6.11 -22.59 -21.43
N ALA A 199 -5.76 -21.35 -21.80
CA ALA A 199 -4.48 -21.04 -22.39
C ALA A 199 -3.29 -21.28 -21.43
N GLY A 200 -3.49 -21.09 -20.12
CA GLY A 200 -2.50 -21.43 -19.09
C GLY A 200 -2.25 -22.94 -18.95
N LEU A 201 -3.26 -23.75 -19.28
CA LEU A 201 -3.17 -25.22 -19.33
C LEU A 201 -2.65 -25.75 -20.68
N GLY A 202 -2.09 -24.88 -21.53
CA GLY A 202 -1.45 -25.29 -22.77
C GLY A 202 -2.32 -25.26 -24.02
N TYR A 203 -3.57 -24.77 -23.96
CA TYR A 203 -4.49 -24.80 -25.12
C TYR A 203 -4.96 -23.41 -25.54
N SER A 204 -4.04 -22.59 -26.07
CA SER A 204 -4.32 -21.18 -26.38
C SER A 204 -5.30 -20.99 -27.55
N ASP A 205 -5.39 -21.96 -28.46
CA ASP A 205 -6.24 -21.93 -29.65
C ASP A 205 -7.65 -22.50 -29.39
N ALA A 206 -8.00 -22.81 -28.15
CA ALA A 206 -9.29 -23.37 -27.80
C ALA A 206 -10.44 -22.39 -28.06
N MET A 207 -11.45 -22.82 -28.81
CA MET A 207 -12.67 -22.07 -29.06
C MET A 207 -13.74 -22.45 -28.05
N ILE A 208 -14.07 -21.52 -27.14
CA ILE A 208 -15.04 -21.74 -26.06
C ILE A 208 -16.17 -20.71 -26.03
N PHE A 209 -17.32 -21.15 -25.51
CA PHE A 209 -18.46 -20.32 -25.14
C PHE A 209 -18.74 -20.48 -23.64
N VAL A 210 -19.03 -19.38 -22.95
CA VAL A 210 -19.25 -19.35 -21.51
C VAL A 210 -20.66 -18.85 -21.24
N THR A 211 -21.40 -19.57 -20.42
CA THR A 211 -22.76 -19.20 -19.99
C THR A 211 -22.95 -19.48 -18.50
N ILE A 212 -23.89 -18.77 -17.87
CA ILE A 212 -24.31 -19.04 -16.50
C ILE A 212 -25.68 -19.70 -16.55
N SER A 213 -25.78 -20.93 -16.05
CA SER A 213 -27.04 -21.66 -15.90
C SER A 213 -27.53 -21.55 -14.47
N SER A 214 -28.61 -20.79 -14.22
CA SER A 214 -29.19 -20.68 -12.88
C SER A 214 -30.22 -21.76 -12.62
N ASP A 215 -30.16 -22.37 -11.44
CA ASP A 215 -31.19 -23.26 -10.90
C ASP A 215 -32.01 -22.50 -9.84
N SER A 216 -33.32 -22.38 -10.08
CA SER A 216 -34.23 -21.62 -9.21
C SER A 216 -34.67 -22.36 -7.95
N ASP A 217 -34.50 -23.69 -7.92
CA ASP A 217 -34.86 -24.54 -6.78
C ASP A 217 -33.74 -24.54 -5.75
N THR A 218 -32.49 -24.65 -6.20
CA THR A 218 -31.30 -24.59 -5.34
C THR A 218 -30.77 -23.17 -5.13
N GLN A 219 -31.24 -22.19 -5.91
CA GLN A 219 -30.73 -20.81 -5.93
C GLN A 219 -29.21 -20.76 -6.22
N THR A 220 -28.72 -21.67 -7.06
CA THR A 220 -27.30 -21.71 -7.45
C THR A 220 -27.13 -21.38 -8.93
N GLY A 221 -26.09 -20.62 -9.26
CA GLY A 221 -25.60 -20.47 -10.64
C GLY A 221 -24.52 -21.49 -10.95
N THR A 222 -24.55 -22.12 -12.12
CA THR A 222 -23.51 -23.02 -12.61
C THR A 222 -22.78 -22.35 -13.77
N LEU A 223 -21.45 -22.25 -13.70
CA LEU A 223 -20.63 -21.76 -14.80
C LEU A 223 -20.47 -22.87 -15.84
N VAL A 224 -21.03 -22.69 -17.03
CA VAL A 224 -20.98 -23.67 -18.12
C VAL A 224 -20.00 -23.20 -19.20
N ILE A 225 -19.00 -24.03 -19.49
CA ILE A 225 -17.98 -23.81 -20.52
C ILE A 225 -18.20 -24.85 -21.62
N ASP A 226 -18.71 -24.41 -22.77
CA ASP A 226 -18.87 -25.24 -23.96
C ASP A 226 -17.63 -25.10 -24.85
N VAL A 227 -16.88 -26.20 -25.00
CA VAL A 227 -15.69 -26.30 -25.85
C VAL A 227 -16.12 -26.73 -27.24
N ALA A 228 -16.05 -25.80 -28.20
CA ALA A 228 -16.35 -26.08 -29.60
C ALA A 228 -15.17 -26.76 -30.29
N GLU A 229 -13.94 -26.28 -30.04
CA GLU A 229 -12.70 -26.85 -30.57
C GLU A 229 -11.59 -26.72 -29.51
N ALA A 230 -10.89 -27.80 -29.20
CA ALA A 230 -9.81 -27.79 -28.19
C ALA A 230 -8.54 -27.06 -28.66
N GLY A 231 -8.31 -26.98 -29.98
CA GLY A 231 -7.04 -26.49 -30.54
C GLY A 231 -5.87 -27.47 -30.37
N LYS A 232 -4.68 -27.04 -30.77
CA LYS A 232 -3.44 -27.81 -30.56
C LYS A 232 -2.79 -27.42 -29.23
N PRO A 233 -2.04 -28.34 -28.58
CA PRO A 233 -1.19 -27.96 -27.45
C PRO A 233 -0.15 -26.91 -27.88
N ASN A 234 0.13 -25.97 -26.99
CA ASN A 234 1.24 -25.03 -27.09
C ASN A 234 2.56 -25.82 -27.15
N GLN A 235 3.45 -25.45 -28.08
CA GLN A 235 4.75 -26.11 -28.25
C GLN A 235 5.90 -25.11 -28.18
N ALA A 236 7.02 -25.51 -27.57
CA ALA A 236 8.28 -24.77 -27.56
C ALA A 236 8.99 -24.88 -28.92
N ASN A 237 8.48 -24.21 -29.94
CA ASN A 237 9.06 -24.28 -31.29
C ASN A 237 10.49 -23.73 -31.37
N GLN A 238 10.83 -22.82 -30.45
CA GLN A 238 12.18 -22.27 -30.31
C GLN A 238 12.46 -22.06 -28.83
N ILE A 239 13.63 -22.47 -28.36
CA ILE A 239 14.08 -22.17 -27.00
C ILE A 239 15.20 -21.14 -27.06
N VAL A 240 15.11 -20.05 -26.29
CA VAL A 240 16.12 -18.99 -26.22
C VAL A 240 16.65 -18.91 -24.79
N ILE A 241 17.97 -19.01 -24.62
CA ILE A 241 18.62 -18.88 -23.31
C ILE A 241 19.43 -17.58 -23.30
N GLN A 242 19.30 -16.81 -22.22
CA GLN A 242 19.97 -15.52 -22.02
C GLN A 242 20.66 -15.47 -20.67
N GLY A 243 21.82 -14.81 -20.61
CA GLY A 243 22.58 -14.60 -19.36
C GLY A 243 23.41 -15.81 -18.90
N ASN A 244 23.63 -16.78 -19.79
CA ASN A 244 24.46 -17.96 -19.55
C ASN A 244 25.94 -17.68 -19.91
N GLU A 245 26.68 -17.04 -19.01
CA GLU A 245 28.11 -16.71 -19.18
C GLU A 245 29.06 -17.87 -18.83
N ILE A 246 28.62 -18.77 -17.95
CA ILE A 246 29.34 -19.89 -17.32
C ILE A 246 28.80 -21.22 -17.87
N ASN A 247 27.48 -21.39 -17.95
CA ASN A 247 26.86 -22.63 -18.44
C ASN A 247 26.59 -22.57 -19.95
N SER A 248 26.83 -23.68 -20.64
CA SER A 248 26.47 -23.79 -22.06
C SER A 248 24.95 -23.90 -22.23
N ARG A 249 24.44 -23.57 -23.43
CA ARG A 249 23.02 -23.75 -23.76
C ARG A 249 22.62 -25.22 -23.57
N GLU A 250 23.44 -26.12 -24.08
CA GLU A 250 23.21 -27.57 -24.06
C GLU A 250 23.18 -28.11 -22.63
N SER A 251 24.13 -27.69 -21.77
CA SER A 251 24.15 -28.06 -20.35
C SER A 251 22.87 -27.65 -19.62
N ILE A 252 22.32 -26.46 -19.93
CA ILE A 252 21.08 -25.99 -19.29
C ILE A 252 19.89 -26.81 -19.77
N LEU A 253 19.76 -27.06 -21.07
CA LEU A 253 18.66 -27.84 -21.65
C LEU A 253 18.67 -29.29 -21.16
N GLU A 254 19.85 -29.91 -21.09
CA GLU A 254 20.03 -31.26 -20.55
C GLU A 254 19.67 -31.30 -19.05
N PHE A 255 20.10 -30.28 -18.28
CA PHE A 255 19.80 -30.20 -16.86
C PHE A 255 18.29 -30.07 -16.57
N VAL A 256 17.56 -29.26 -17.34
CA VAL A 256 16.11 -29.08 -17.16
C VAL A 256 15.24 -30.08 -17.94
N ASN A 257 15.88 -30.96 -18.71
CA ASN A 257 15.27 -31.97 -19.58
C ASN A 257 14.18 -31.38 -20.50
N LEU A 258 14.58 -30.46 -21.38
CA LEU A 258 13.68 -29.76 -22.30
C LEU A 258 14.25 -29.70 -23.72
N ASP A 259 13.42 -30.07 -24.70
CA ASP A 259 13.74 -30.05 -26.13
C ASP A 259 12.79 -29.13 -26.93
N GLU A 260 13.24 -28.68 -28.10
CA GLU A 260 12.38 -27.94 -29.03
C GLU A 260 11.27 -28.85 -29.58
N GLY A 261 10.03 -28.35 -29.57
CA GLY A 261 8.82 -29.09 -29.93
C GLY A 261 8.04 -29.68 -28.75
N ASP A 262 8.62 -29.66 -27.54
CA ASP A 262 7.94 -30.10 -26.33
C ASP A 262 6.70 -29.27 -26.03
N ALA A 263 5.69 -29.91 -25.42
CA ALA A 263 4.48 -29.23 -24.98
C ALA A 263 4.78 -28.26 -23.81
N VAL A 264 4.26 -27.04 -23.91
CA VAL A 264 4.47 -26.00 -22.89
C VAL A 264 3.16 -25.60 -22.26
N ASP A 265 3.03 -25.89 -20.97
CA ASP A 265 2.03 -25.34 -20.09
C ASP A 265 2.68 -24.67 -18.87
N GLN A 266 1.86 -24.18 -17.95
CA GLN A 266 2.35 -23.55 -16.74
C GLN A 266 3.06 -24.53 -15.79
N GLN A 267 2.74 -25.82 -15.81
CA GLN A 267 3.40 -26.83 -14.99
C GLN A 267 4.82 -27.09 -15.49
N THR A 268 5.02 -27.16 -16.80
CA THR A 268 6.35 -27.22 -17.43
C THR A 268 7.19 -26.00 -17.04
N ILE A 269 6.63 -24.79 -17.15
CA ILE A 269 7.33 -23.54 -16.75
C ILE A 269 7.73 -23.58 -15.26
N GLN A 270 6.82 -23.99 -14.37
CA GLN A 270 7.12 -24.11 -12.94
C GLN A 270 8.19 -25.17 -12.66
N SER A 271 8.13 -26.32 -13.32
CA SER A 271 9.10 -27.41 -13.15
C SER A 271 10.51 -26.98 -13.57
N VAL A 272 10.66 -26.39 -14.76
CA VAL A 272 11.96 -25.89 -15.26
C VAL A 272 12.51 -24.82 -14.32
N THR A 273 11.67 -23.86 -13.92
CA THR A 273 12.05 -22.80 -12.97
C THR A 273 12.51 -23.40 -11.64
N ARG A 274 11.81 -24.42 -11.13
CA ARG A 274 12.15 -25.09 -9.86
C ARG A 274 13.49 -25.78 -9.92
N GLN A 275 13.76 -26.52 -11.00
CA GLN A 275 15.05 -27.21 -11.17
C GLN A 275 16.22 -26.20 -11.19
N LEU A 276 16.04 -25.08 -11.91
CA LEU A 276 17.03 -23.99 -11.93
C LEU A 276 17.24 -23.38 -10.54
N TRP A 277 16.17 -23.17 -9.77
CA TRP A 277 16.25 -22.69 -8.39
C TRP A 277 17.00 -23.68 -7.47
N GLU A 278 16.62 -24.97 -7.50
CA GLU A 278 17.20 -26.02 -6.66
C GLU A 278 18.71 -26.16 -6.90
N SER A 279 19.20 -25.85 -8.11
CA SER A 279 20.62 -25.87 -8.46
C SER A 279 21.49 -24.91 -7.63
N GLY A 280 20.90 -23.82 -7.10
CA GLY A 280 21.59 -22.75 -6.36
C GLY A 280 22.60 -21.93 -7.15
N ARG A 281 22.76 -22.15 -8.47
CA ARG A 281 23.81 -21.52 -9.30
C ARG A 281 23.39 -20.20 -9.95
N PHE A 282 22.11 -19.85 -9.86
CA PHE A 282 21.53 -18.67 -10.49
C PHE A 282 20.93 -17.75 -9.43
N ALA A 283 21.38 -16.49 -9.39
CA ALA A 283 20.81 -15.45 -8.53
C ALA A 283 19.38 -15.12 -8.94
N THR A 284 19.13 -15.09 -10.26
CA THR A 284 17.81 -14.89 -10.86
C THR A 284 17.61 -15.91 -11.99
N HIS A 285 16.40 -16.43 -12.12
CA HIS A 285 16.00 -17.31 -13.22
C HIS A 285 14.53 -17.02 -13.56
N ARG A 286 14.20 -16.88 -14.84
CA ARG A 286 12.84 -16.63 -15.32
C ARG A 286 12.59 -17.39 -16.59
N VAL A 287 11.43 -18.05 -16.66
CA VAL A 287 11.00 -18.83 -17.82
C VAL A 287 9.70 -18.22 -18.34
N LYS A 288 9.70 -17.80 -19.60
CA LYS A 288 8.55 -17.16 -20.27
C LYS A 288 8.23 -17.89 -21.56
N PHE A 289 6.95 -18.16 -21.79
CA PHE A 289 6.48 -18.65 -23.07
C PHE A 289 5.78 -17.52 -23.84
N ASP A 290 6.37 -17.09 -24.96
CA ASP A 290 5.78 -16.09 -25.85
C ASP A 290 5.05 -16.78 -27.02
N ARG A 291 3.73 -16.65 -26.97
CA ARG A 291 2.79 -17.20 -27.96
C ARG A 291 2.82 -16.43 -29.28
N VAL A 292 3.04 -15.11 -29.23
CA VAL A 292 3.02 -14.22 -30.40
C VAL A 292 4.28 -14.40 -31.24
N GLN A 293 5.40 -14.73 -30.59
CA GLN A 293 6.66 -15.07 -31.24
C GLN A 293 6.75 -16.56 -31.61
N ASN A 294 5.72 -17.08 -32.28
CA ASN A 294 5.70 -18.43 -32.84
C ASN A 294 6.00 -19.56 -31.83
N GLY A 295 5.60 -19.41 -30.56
CA GLY A 295 5.85 -20.40 -29.51
C GLY A 295 7.30 -20.42 -29.00
N THR A 296 7.88 -19.24 -28.78
CA THR A 296 9.25 -19.12 -28.24
C THR A 296 9.24 -19.25 -26.71
N LEU A 297 10.02 -20.19 -26.17
CA LEU A 297 10.30 -20.29 -24.74
C LEU A 297 11.62 -19.58 -24.42
N THR A 298 11.55 -18.50 -23.64
CA THR A 298 12.74 -17.75 -23.20
C THR A 298 13.10 -18.13 -21.76
N ILE A 299 14.34 -18.56 -21.53
CA ILE A 299 14.94 -18.77 -20.21
C ILE A 299 15.98 -17.67 -19.98
N HIS A 300 15.70 -16.77 -19.03
CA HIS A 300 16.60 -15.69 -18.64
C HIS A 300 17.27 -16.02 -17.31
N LEU A 301 18.58 -15.95 -17.26
CA LEU A 301 19.41 -16.36 -16.12
C LEU A 301 20.35 -15.24 -15.69
N ASP A 302 20.65 -15.19 -14.40
CA ASP A 302 21.73 -14.40 -13.81
C ASP A 302 22.62 -15.34 -13.00
N GLU A 303 23.78 -15.70 -13.54
CA GLU A 303 24.67 -16.70 -12.98
C GLU A 303 25.56 -16.16 -11.87
N ILE A 304 25.71 -16.93 -10.79
CA ILE A 304 26.53 -16.53 -9.66
C ILE A 304 28.00 -16.79 -9.96
N LYS A 305 28.76 -15.71 -10.15
CA LYS A 305 30.21 -15.77 -10.39
C LYS A 305 30.92 -16.50 -9.25
N GLY A 306 31.81 -17.44 -9.62
CA GLY A 306 32.59 -18.24 -8.68
C GLY A 306 31.92 -19.55 -8.23
N CYS A 307 30.63 -19.76 -8.52
CA CYS A 307 30.00 -21.06 -8.36
C CYS A 307 30.38 -22.01 -9.52
N PRO A 308 30.38 -23.33 -9.29
CA PRO A 308 30.66 -24.32 -10.33
C PRO A 308 29.54 -24.37 -11.39
N SER A 309 29.86 -24.82 -12.61
CA SER A 309 28.84 -25.08 -13.65
C SER A 309 27.86 -26.19 -13.24
N LEU A 310 26.75 -26.30 -13.96
CA LEU A 310 25.75 -27.37 -13.78
C LEU A 310 26.36 -28.76 -13.99
N ASP A 311 27.29 -28.90 -14.93
CA ASP A 311 27.98 -30.16 -15.25
C ASP A 311 28.95 -30.62 -14.15
N THR A 312 29.27 -29.73 -13.20
CA THR A 312 30.18 -30.04 -12.09
C THR A 312 29.37 -30.41 -10.84
N PRO A 313 29.52 -31.64 -10.32
CA PRO A 313 28.84 -32.05 -9.08
C PRO A 313 29.23 -31.18 -7.89
N LEU A 314 28.26 -30.90 -7.01
CA LEU A 314 28.52 -30.17 -5.78
C LEU A 314 29.36 -31.01 -4.80
N ASP A 315 30.40 -30.40 -4.23
CA ASP A 315 31.24 -31.03 -3.21
C ASP A 315 30.53 -31.10 -1.84
N GLN A 316 31.15 -31.78 -0.87
CA GLN A 316 30.57 -31.93 0.47
C GLN A 316 30.36 -30.60 1.21
N ARG A 317 31.19 -29.59 0.95
CA ARG A 317 31.09 -28.27 1.61
C ARG A 317 29.87 -27.52 1.08
N ALA A 318 29.69 -27.50 -0.23
CA ALA A 318 28.52 -26.93 -0.88
C ALA A 318 27.22 -27.59 -0.39
N LYS A 319 27.21 -28.92 -0.26
CA LYS A 319 26.07 -29.65 0.30
C LYS A 319 25.79 -29.26 1.76
N ALA A 320 26.82 -29.14 2.61
CA ALA A 320 26.66 -28.72 4.00
C ALA A 320 26.04 -27.31 4.12
N PHE A 321 26.45 -26.35 3.29
CA PHE A 321 25.84 -25.01 3.31
C PHE A 321 24.40 -24.99 2.81
N LEU A 322 24.05 -25.79 1.80
CA LEU A 322 22.66 -25.93 1.36
C LEU A 322 21.79 -26.54 2.47
N LEU A 323 22.28 -27.59 3.14
CA LEU A 323 21.61 -28.18 4.30
C LEU A 323 21.46 -27.17 5.44
N ALA A 324 22.47 -26.33 5.68
CA ALA A 324 22.40 -25.28 6.70
C ALA A 324 21.33 -24.24 6.44
N GLY A 325 21.14 -23.84 5.18
CA GLY A 325 20.05 -22.94 4.84
C GLY A 325 18.67 -23.54 5.03
N GLN A 326 18.49 -24.82 4.67
CA GLN A 326 17.25 -25.56 4.96
C GLN A 326 17.03 -25.71 6.47
N TRP A 327 18.08 -25.97 7.24
CA TRP A 327 18.00 -26.06 8.69
C TRP A 327 17.59 -24.72 9.31
N VAL A 328 18.18 -23.59 8.89
CA VAL A 328 17.80 -22.26 9.38
C VAL A 328 16.33 -21.97 9.12
N SER A 329 15.80 -22.31 7.94
CA SER A 329 14.38 -22.14 7.63
C SER A 329 13.50 -22.98 8.57
N ARG A 330 13.82 -24.27 8.76
CA ARG A 330 13.07 -25.21 9.61
C ARG A 330 13.21 -24.98 11.12
N SER A 331 14.34 -24.42 11.55
CA SER A 331 14.63 -24.21 12.98
C SER A 331 13.60 -23.31 13.65
N ILE A 332 13.04 -22.35 12.91
CA ILE A 332 12.00 -21.45 13.43
C ILE A 332 10.64 -22.17 13.48
N GLU A 333 10.28 -22.99 12.49
CA GLU A 333 9.08 -23.86 12.56
C GLU A 333 9.12 -24.81 13.75
N ALA A 334 10.31 -25.26 14.14
CA ALA A 334 10.51 -26.10 15.31
C ALA A 334 10.42 -25.33 16.66
N GLY A 335 10.03 -24.05 16.64
CA GLY A 335 9.94 -23.17 17.80
C GLY A 335 11.29 -22.62 18.27
N GLY A 336 12.30 -22.62 17.41
CA GLY A 336 13.55 -21.92 17.65
C GLY A 336 13.41 -20.42 17.44
N ASP A 337 14.10 -19.63 18.26
CA ASP A 337 14.20 -18.18 18.08
C ASP A 337 15.58 -17.81 17.54
N LEU A 338 15.63 -16.93 16.54
CA LEU A 338 16.88 -16.34 16.06
C LEU A 338 17.27 -15.18 16.97
N GLU A 339 18.37 -15.33 17.69
CA GLU A 339 18.97 -14.29 18.51
C GLU A 339 20.24 -13.74 17.85
N LEU A 340 20.25 -12.43 17.68
CA LEU A 340 21.34 -11.65 17.14
C LEU A 340 21.84 -10.70 18.20
N SER A 341 23.13 -10.78 18.50
CA SER A 341 23.78 -9.84 19.43
C SER A 341 24.91 -9.14 18.71
N GLN A 342 24.93 -7.81 18.77
CA GLN A 342 26.00 -6.98 18.22
C GLN A 342 26.55 -6.04 19.30
N THR A 343 27.86 -5.79 19.26
CA THR A 343 28.55 -4.84 20.12
C THR A 343 29.41 -3.91 19.27
N ALA A 344 29.24 -2.61 19.46
CA ALA A 344 30.01 -1.57 18.79
C ALA A 344 30.41 -0.50 19.83
N GLY A 345 31.68 -0.50 20.24
CA GLY A 345 32.17 0.39 21.30
C GLY A 345 31.41 0.18 22.63
N PRO A 346 30.81 1.23 23.22
CA PRO A 346 30.00 1.11 24.44
C PRO A 346 28.58 0.58 24.17
N HIS A 347 28.19 0.34 22.92
CA HIS A 347 26.82 -0.04 22.59
C HIS A 347 26.68 -1.54 22.40
N ALA A 348 25.58 -2.09 22.91
CA ALA A 348 25.16 -3.45 22.62
C ALA A 348 23.74 -3.42 22.09
N ALA A 349 23.48 -4.20 21.04
CA ALA A 349 22.16 -4.41 20.48
C ALA A 349 21.85 -5.90 20.53
N ARG A 350 20.61 -6.22 20.88
CA ARG A 350 20.07 -7.57 20.92
C ARG A 350 18.76 -7.58 20.16
N LEU A 351 18.66 -8.47 19.18
CA LEU A 351 17.49 -8.67 18.36
C LEU A 351 17.10 -10.14 18.46
N ILE A 352 15.83 -10.42 18.78
CA ILE A 352 15.27 -11.76 18.81
C ILE A 352 14.10 -11.79 17.83
N GLN A 353 14.12 -12.76 16.92
CA GLN A 353 13.01 -13.05 16.02
C GLN A 353 12.48 -14.44 16.30
N SER A 354 11.16 -14.56 16.34
CA SER A 354 10.42 -15.79 16.62
C SER A 354 9.19 -15.84 15.72
N ASP A 355 8.59 -17.00 15.52
CA ASP A 355 7.24 -17.08 14.92
C ASP A 355 6.18 -16.37 15.78
N LYS A 356 6.47 -16.19 17.09
CA LYS A 356 5.63 -15.49 18.06
C LYS A 356 5.81 -13.98 18.09
N GLY A 357 6.96 -13.46 17.64
CA GLY A 357 7.22 -12.03 17.71
C GLY A 357 8.65 -11.55 17.49
N LEU A 358 8.79 -10.23 17.50
CA LEU A 358 10.02 -9.47 17.37
C LEU A 358 10.35 -8.76 18.68
N TYR A 359 11.57 -8.94 19.17
CA TYR A 359 12.11 -8.20 20.31
C TYR A 359 13.40 -7.50 19.92
N ILE A 360 13.49 -6.21 20.20
CA ILE A 360 14.69 -5.39 20.00
C ILE A 360 15.03 -4.75 21.32
N GLU A 361 16.31 -4.82 21.69
CA GLU A 361 16.88 -4.16 22.86
C GLU A 361 18.18 -3.50 22.46
N TRP A 362 18.35 -2.24 22.87
CA TRP A 362 19.56 -1.48 22.64
C TRP A 362 20.03 -0.86 23.95
N ASP A 363 21.27 -1.16 24.32
CA ASP A 363 22.00 -0.69 25.51
C ASP A 363 23.09 0.35 25.14
N VAL A 364 23.24 1.36 26.01
CA VAL A 364 24.47 2.15 26.17
C VAL A 364 25.16 1.76 27.48
N LYS A 365 26.26 1.00 27.41
CA LYS A 365 27.19 0.92 28.54
C LYS A 365 27.88 2.27 28.65
N ALA A 366 27.40 3.14 29.53
CA ALA A 366 28.17 4.31 29.94
C ALA A 366 29.55 3.81 30.42
N ALA A 367 30.60 4.30 29.79
CA ALA A 367 31.96 3.86 30.06
C ALA A 367 32.25 3.93 31.57
N SER A 368 32.54 2.78 32.18
CA SER A 368 33.29 2.63 33.45
C SER A 368 32.69 3.15 34.78
N ASP A 369 31.39 3.45 34.90
CA ASP A 369 30.75 3.75 36.20
C ASP A 369 29.81 2.60 36.66
N PRO A 370 30.17 1.82 37.71
CA PRO A 370 29.33 0.75 38.25
C PRO A 370 28.03 1.22 38.93
N ASN A 371 27.82 2.53 39.11
CA ASN A 371 26.59 3.10 39.68
C ASN A 371 25.61 3.69 38.65
N HIS A 372 25.95 3.71 37.36
CA HIS A 372 25.05 4.26 36.34
C HIS A 372 23.98 3.23 35.96
N GLN A 373 22.70 3.61 36.01
CA GLN A 373 21.61 2.77 35.51
C GLN A 373 21.78 2.60 34.00
N VAL A 374 21.67 1.36 33.53
CA VAL A 374 21.71 1.02 32.11
C VAL A 374 20.48 1.62 31.43
N GLU A 375 20.70 2.55 30.49
CA GLU A 375 19.63 3.08 29.67
C GLU A 375 19.29 2.10 28.55
N LEU A 376 18.13 1.47 28.66
CA LEU A 376 17.61 0.56 27.65
C LEU A 376 16.50 1.21 26.84
N PHE A 377 16.58 1.03 25.53
CA PHE A 377 15.48 1.22 24.59
C PHE A 377 15.03 -0.15 24.08
N ARG A 378 13.75 -0.46 24.23
CA ARG A 378 13.18 -1.78 23.99
C ARG A 378 11.93 -1.69 23.13
N ILE A 379 11.85 -2.54 22.11
CA ILE A 379 10.66 -2.71 21.26
C ILE A 379 10.26 -4.18 21.31
N LEU A 380 8.99 -4.43 21.59
CA LEU A 380 8.35 -5.72 21.49
C LEU A 380 7.18 -5.62 20.54
N VAL A 381 7.08 -6.57 19.61
CA VAL A 381 5.96 -6.72 18.70
C VAL A 381 5.56 -8.20 18.69
N ASP A 382 4.35 -8.52 19.15
CA ASP A 382 3.73 -9.83 18.99
C ASP A 382 2.30 -9.70 18.44
N SER A 383 1.55 -10.80 18.36
CA SER A 383 0.17 -10.80 17.86
C SER A 383 -0.81 -10.00 18.73
N ASP A 384 -0.49 -9.81 20.00
CA ASP A 384 -1.38 -9.27 21.02
C ASP A 384 -1.02 -7.81 21.36
N VAL A 385 0.26 -7.46 21.30
CA VAL A 385 0.78 -6.20 21.81
C VAL A 385 2.00 -5.70 21.04
N VAL A 386 2.00 -4.40 20.79
CA VAL A 386 3.19 -3.60 20.48
C VAL A 386 3.56 -2.83 21.74
N VAL A 387 4.81 -2.94 22.19
CA VAL A 387 5.37 -2.16 23.29
C VAL A 387 6.64 -1.44 22.81
N ILE A 388 6.69 -0.13 23.02
CA ILE A 388 7.92 0.66 22.88
C ILE A 388 8.21 1.27 24.25
N ASP A 389 9.34 0.91 24.86
CA ASP A 389 9.75 1.37 26.18
C ASP A 389 11.15 1.97 26.14
N HIS A 390 11.32 3.07 26.87
CA HIS A 390 12.62 3.59 27.23
C HIS A 390 12.68 3.67 28.75
N THR A 391 13.72 3.11 29.35
CA THR A 391 13.91 3.05 30.81
C THR A 391 13.74 4.42 31.49
N SER A 392 14.38 5.46 30.94
CA SER A 392 14.29 6.85 31.41
C SER A 392 12.96 7.57 31.10
N HIS A 393 12.06 6.98 30.29
CA HIS A 393 10.75 7.55 29.99
C HIS A 393 9.69 7.11 31.03
N LYS A 394 8.88 8.07 31.51
CA LYS A 394 7.88 7.87 32.57
C LYS A 394 6.69 7.01 32.15
N LYS A 395 6.38 7.01 30.85
CA LYS A 395 5.30 6.21 30.22
C LYS A 395 5.91 5.16 29.30
N GLN A 396 5.13 4.16 28.92
CA GLN A 396 5.41 3.26 27.80
C GLN A 396 4.40 3.51 26.68
N MET A 397 4.74 3.19 25.44
CA MET A 397 3.76 3.11 24.36
C MET A 397 3.31 1.67 24.23
N ARG A 398 2.02 1.40 24.42
CA ARG A 398 1.45 0.05 24.36
C ARG A 398 0.12 0.05 23.62
N PHE A 399 -0.02 -0.75 22.56
CA PHE A 399 -1.28 -0.90 21.84
C PHE A 399 -1.42 -2.30 21.22
N SER A 400 -2.63 -2.67 20.84
CA SER A 400 -2.92 -3.99 20.25
C SER A 400 -2.92 -3.90 18.73
N PRO A 401 -2.07 -4.66 18.01
CA PRO A 401 -2.03 -4.63 16.55
C PRO A 401 -3.28 -5.25 15.92
N ILE A 402 -4.02 -6.12 16.61
CA ILE A 402 -5.28 -6.73 16.12
C ILE A 402 -6.29 -5.67 15.67
N ARG A 403 -6.35 -4.52 16.36
CA ARG A 403 -7.30 -3.45 16.03
C ARG A 403 -6.94 -2.71 14.75
N ALA A 404 -5.70 -2.80 14.29
CA ALA A 404 -5.23 -2.04 13.15
C ALA A 404 -5.77 -2.55 11.79
N GLY A 405 -6.43 -3.71 11.74
CA GLY A 405 -6.96 -4.33 10.51
C GLY A 405 -5.90 -4.80 9.51
N GLY A 406 -4.65 -4.35 9.67
CA GLY A 406 -3.49 -4.70 8.86
C GLY A 406 -2.66 -5.85 9.40
N CYS A 407 -1.56 -6.13 8.71
CA CYS A 407 -0.61 -7.18 9.07
C CYS A 407 0.83 -6.67 8.94
N LEU A 408 1.68 -6.98 9.94
CA LEU A 408 3.13 -6.81 9.87
C LEU A 408 3.77 -8.14 9.44
N LYS A 409 4.32 -8.16 8.23
CA LYS A 409 5.19 -9.23 7.75
C LYS A 409 6.63 -8.85 8.09
N TYR A 410 7.40 -9.75 8.67
CA TYR A 410 8.80 -9.50 9.01
C TYR A 410 9.62 -10.79 8.93
N GLY A 411 10.92 -10.64 8.75
CA GLY A 411 11.77 -11.79 8.52
C GLY A 411 13.25 -11.46 8.45
N VAL A 412 14.02 -12.52 8.32
CA VAL A 412 15.44 -12.45 8.05
C VAL A 412 15.78 -13.32 6.85
N LYS A 413 16.64 -12.77 5.99
CA LYS A 413 17.25 -13.53 4.91
C LYS A 413 18.76 -13.59 5.16
N VAL A 414 19.26 -14.81 5.31
CA VAL A 414 20.71 -15.08 5.39
C VAL A 414 21.24 -15.30 3.98
N ALA A 415 22.30 -14.59 3.62
CA ALA A 415 22.98 -14.78 2.33
C ALA A 415 24.49 -14.60 2.46
N ALA A 416 25.26 -15.15 1.54
CA ALA A 416 26.71 -14.89 1.48
C ALA A 416 26.99 -13.38 1.28
N SER A 417 27.96 -12.84 2.02
CA SER A 417 28.34 -11.42 1.87
C SER A 417 29.17 -11.21 0.60
N HIS A 418 29.05 -10.04 -0.04
CA HIS A 418 29.97 -9.61 -1.10
C HIS A 418 31.31 -9.12 -0.53
N ASP A 419 31.34 -8.73 0.74
CA ASP A 419 32.56 -8.36 1.45
C ASP A 419 33.41 -9.62 1.71
N PRO A 420 34.67 -9.67 1.25
CA PRO A 420 35.54 -10.82 1.49
C PRO A 420 35.92 -11.04 2.96
N THR A 421 35.72 -10.06 3.85
CA THR A 421 36.08 -10.14 5.29
C THR A 421 34.98 -10.77 6.15
N GLN A 422 33.72 -10.71 5.72
CA GLN A 422 32.55 -11.22 6.45
C GLN A 422 32.02 -12.50 5.80
N HIS A 423 31.61 -13.54 6.53
CA HIS A 423 31.01 -14.73 5.89
C HIS A 423 29.68 -14.43 5.18
N GLY A 424 28.70 -13.96 5.93
CA GLY A 424 27.34 -13.73 5.46
C GLY A 424 26.85 -12.32 5.77
N ARG A 425 25.73 -11.96 5.17
CA ARG A 425 24.91 -10.80 5.50
C ARG A 425 23.55 -11.28 5.99
N LEU A 426 22.94 -10.50 6.86
CA LEU A 426 21.57 -10.67 7.34
C LEU A 426 20.77 -9.51 6.78
N ASN A 427 19.83 -9.81 5.89
CA ASN A 427 18.90 -8.81 5.39
C ASN A 427 17.62 -8.90 6.22
N PHE A 428 17.27 -7.81 6.89
CA PHE A 428 16.01 -7.70 7.62
C PHE A 428 14.96 -7.13 6.69
N ASP A 429 13.95 -7.93 6.42
CA ASP A 429 12.82 -7.54 5.61
C ASP A 429 11.61 -7.34 6.52
N TRP A 430 10.90 -6.24 6.31
CA TRP A 430 9.62 -5.99 6.97
C TRP A 430 8.69 -5.26 6.01
N ALA A 431 7.40 -5.54 6.12
CA ALA A 431 6.35 -4.94 5.32
C ALA A 431 5.09 -4.79 6.15
N ILE A 432 4.45 -3.63 6.07
CA ILE A 432 3.13 -3.39 6.64
C ILE A 432 2.11 -3.46 5.51
N ARG A 433 1.11 -4.30 5.68
CA ARG A 433 -0.09 -4.36 4.82
C ARG A 433 -1.23 -3.67 5.56
N SER A 434 -1.98 -2.81 4.86
CA SER A 434 -3.13 -2.09 5.42
C SER A 434 -4.34 -2.98 5.65
N THR A 435 -4.38 -4.17 5.02
CA THR A 435 -5.44 -5.15 5.16
C THR A 435 -4.87 -6.51 5.51
N ARG A 436 -5.73 -7.35 6.10
CA ARG A 436 -5.44 -8.71 6.56
C ARG A 436 -6.67 -9.57 6.32
N ASP A 437 -6.48 -10.81 5.88
CA ASP A 437 -7.58 -11.77 5.78
C ASP A 437 -8.08 -12.14 7.18
N GLU A 438 -9.37 -12.48 7.34
CA GLU A 438 -9.98 -12.67 8.66
C GLU A 438 -9.25 -13.70 9.56
N ASN A 439 -8.64 -14.71 8.95
CA ASN A 439 -7.95 -15.79 9.64
C ASN A 439 -6.44 -15.55 9.81
N ASP A 440 -5.89 -14.49 9.21
CA ASP A 440 -4.47 -14.22 9.26
C ASP A 440 -4.07 -13.60 10.60
N SER A 441 -2.91 -13.98 11.13
CA SER A 441 -2.30 -13.31 12.26
C SER A 441 -1.96 -11.85 11.89
N PRO A 442 -2.08 -10.86 12.81
CA PRO A 442 -1.63 -9.49 12.54
C PRO A 442 -0.10 -9.41 12.43
N LEU A 443 0.58 -10.52 12.72
CA LEU A 443 2.01 -10.67 12.66
C LEU A 443 2.38 -11.94 11.89
N GLN A 444 3.15 -11.80 10.82
CA GLN A 444 3.61 -12.89 9.97
C GLN A 444 5.13 -12.95 9.94
N TYR A 445 5.69 -13.98 10.57
CA TYR A 445 7.12 -14.24 10.50
C TYR A 445 7.49 -15.05 9.25
N VAL A 446 8.57 -14.63 8.59
CA VAL A 446 9.08 -15.26 7.38
C VAL A 446 10.59 -15.45 7.49
N SER A 447 11.02 -16.68 7.76
CA SER A 447 12.39 -17.12 7.49
C SER A 447 12.44 -17.68 6.08
N SER A 448 13.14 -16.99 5.17
CA SER A 448 13.24 -17.41 3.77
C SER A 448 14.59 -18.02 3.44
N TYR A 449 14.56 -19.18 2.79
CA TYR A 449 15.72 -19.84 2.21
C TYR A 449 15.65 -19.88 0.68
N GLY A 450 16.76 -19.54 0.03
CA GLY A 450 17.01 -19.80 -1.38
C GLY A 450 18.38 -20.47 -1.55
N SER A 451 18.46 -21.50 -2.40
CA SER A 451 19.72 -22.20 -2.65
C SER A 451 20.84 -21.27 -3.13
N ALA A 452 20.48 -20.24 -3.90
CA ALA A 452 21.38 -19.19 -4.39
C ALA A 452 21.99 -18.29 -3.28
N ASP A 453 21.35 -18.21 -2.12
CA ASP A 453 21.85 -17.42 -0.99
C ASP A 453 22.92 -18.18 -0.18
N TRP A 454 22.86 -19.51 -0.21
CA TRP A 454 23.67 -20.40 0.62
C TRP A 454 24.81 -21.08 -0.14
N LEU A 455 24.61 -21.46 -1.41
CA LEU A 455 25.67 -22.07 -2.22
C LEU A 455 26.97 -21.23 -2.26
N PRO A 456 26.92 -19.88 -2.38
CA PRO A 456 28.14 -19.08 -2.51
C PRO A 456 29.03 -19.07 -1.26
N PHE A 457 28.53 -19.45 -0.08
CA PHE A 457 29.37 -19.59 1.11
C PHE A 457 30.50 -20.61 0.91
N ALA A 458 30.24 -21.70 0.17
CA ALA A 458 31.21 -22.76 -0.09
C ALA A 458 32.38 -22.32 -0.99
N TYR A 459 32.16 -21.29 -1.80
CA TYR A 459 33.09 -20.82 -2.83
C TYR A 459 33.62 -19.41 -2.55
N LYS A 460 33.39 -18.90 -1.34
CA LYS A 460 33.79 -17.55 -0.96
C LYS A 460 35.32 -17.40 -0.93
N ALA A 461 35.83 -16.45 -1.71
CA ALA A 461 37.24 -16.08 -1.70
C ALA A 461 37.70 -15.69 -0.28
N LYS A 462 38.94 -16.04 0.08
CA LYS A 462 39.57 -15.80 1.40
C LYS A 462 38.95 -16.53 2.60
N SER A 463 37.97 -17.41 2.39
CA SER A 463 37.49 -18.32 3.45
C SER A 463 38.41 -19.53 3.57
N ARG A 464 38.73 -19.94 4.79
CA ARG A 464 39.39 -21.21 5.10
C ARG A 464 38.35 -22.19 5.62
N PHE A 465 38.39 -23.42 5.13
CA PHE A 465 37.47 -24.48 5.51
C PHE A 465 38.24 -25.62 6.15
N GLU A 466 37.82 -26.02 7.34
CA GLU A 466 38.34 -27.16 8.08
C GLU A 466 37.16 -28.10 8.35
N VAL A 467 37.34 -29.40 8.09
CA VAL A 467 36.36 -30.42 8.46
C VAL A 467 36.95 -31.21 9.63
N ALA A 468 36.25 -31.21 10.77
CA ALA A 468 36.65 -31.92 11.98
C ALA A 468 35.40 -32.49 12.66
N ASP A 469 35.44 -33.77 13.05
CA ASP A 469 34.37 -34.44 13.81
C ASP A 469 32.95 -34.22 13.24
N HIS A 470 32.79 -34.40 11.91
CA HIS A 470 31.52 -34.16 11.19
C HIS A 470 31.04 -32.70 11.15
N HIS A 471 31.85 -31.74 11.62
CA HIS A 471 31.56 -30.32 11.52
C HIS A 471 32.38 -29.67 10.40
N LEU A 472 31.73 -28.80 9.63
CA LEU A 472 32.37 -27.86 8.72
C LEU A 472 32.61 -26.54 9.45
N ILE A 473 33.87 -26.18 9.63
CA ILE A 473 34.30 -24.92 10.22
C ILE A 473 34.79 -24.00 9.10
N ALA A 474 34.02 -22.95 8.81
CA ALA A 474 34.40 -21.89 7.91
C ALA A 474 34.94 -20.68 8.70
N LYS A 475 36.12 -20.18 8.30
CA LYS A 475 36.79 -19.03 8.93
C LYS A 475 37.12 -17.95 7.89
N THR A 476 36.76 -16.71 8.17
CA THR A 476 37.29 -15.50 7.53
C THR A 476 38.15 -14.71 8.53
N GLU A 477 38.65 -13.55 8.12
CA GLU A 477 39.44 -12.65 8.97
C GLU A 477 38.65 -12.18 10.21
N GLY A 478 37.34 -11.91 10.07
CA GLY A 478 36.51 -11.36 11.14
C GLY A 478 35.34 -12.23 11.61
N SER A 479 35.20 -13.47 11.10
CA SER A 479 34.07 -14.34 11.48
C SER A 479 34.39 -15.83 11.41
N THR A 480 33.67 -16.62 12.22
CA THR A 480 33.72 -18.09 12.24
C THR A 480 32.31 -18.64 12.21
N MET A 481 32.09 -19.63 11.36
CA MET A 481 30.84 -20.37 11.21
C MET A 481 31.12 -21.86 11.33
N GLU A 482 30.31 -22.56 12.12
CA GLU A 482 30.39 -24.00 12.37
C GLU A 482 29.05 -24.64 12.04
N ILE A 483 29.07 -25.66 11.19
CA ILE A 483 27.90 -26.36 10.66
C ILE A 483 28.08 -27.87 10.88
N ASP A 484 27.08 -28.52 11.48
CA ASP A 484 26.98 -29.99 11.46
C ASP A 484 26.70 -30.44 10.01
N MET A 485 27.59 -31.26 9.43
CA MET A 485 27.50 -31.61 8.02
C MET A 485 26.37 -32.58 7.68
N ASP A 486 25.85 -33.33 8.65
CA ASP A 486 24.83 -34.36 8.45
C ASP A 486 23.42 -33.77 8.61
N ALA A 487 23.22 -32.94 9.64
CA ALA A 487 21.94 -32.26 9.93
C ALA A 487 21.82 -30.88 9.27
N GLY A 488 22.93 -30.26 8.89
CA GLY A 488 22.99 -28.85 8.49
C GLY A 488 22.89 -27.89 9.68
N GLU A 489 22.90 -28.36 10.92
CA GLU A 489 22.69 -27.50 12.09
C GLU A 489 23.76 -26.41 12.19
N LEU A 490 23.33 -25.15 12.31
CA LEU A 490 24.25 -24.04 12.53
C LEU A 490 24.63 -23.97 14.02
N VAL A 491 25.66 -24.74 14.39
CA VAL A 491 26.15 -24.87 15.77
C VAL A 491 26.64 -23.53 16.32
N ARG A 492 27.37 -22.77 15.50
CA ARG A 492 27.96 -21.49 15.92
C ARG A 492 28.16 -20.54 14.76
N TRP A 493 27.79 -19.28 14.96
CA TRP A 493 28.21 -18.19 14.08
C TRP A 493 28.57 -16.95 14.89
N THR A 494 29.85 -16.60 14.89
CA THR A 494 30.40 -15.49 15.67
C THR A 494 31.29 -14.60 14.82
N SER A 495 31.27 -13.29 15.08
CA SER A 495 32.22 -12.30 14.55
C SER A 495 32.88 -11.54 15.70
N GLU A 496 33.86 -10.69 15.40
CA GLU A 496 34.47 -9.80 16.40
C GLU A 496 33.46 -8.87 17.08
N SER A 497 32.41 -8.49 16.36
CA SER A 497 31.39 -7.54 16.79
C SER A 497 30.07 -8.19 17.19
N GLY A 498 29.94 -9.52 17.18
CA GLY A 498 28.64 -10.12 17.47
C GLY A 498 28.54 -11.64 17.34
N ALA A 499 27.31 -12.13 17.50
CA ALA A 499 26.97 -13.55 17.38
C ALA A 499 25.54 -13.74 16.86
N VAL A 500 25.36 -14.81 16.11
CA VAL A 500 24.07 -15.34 15.68
C VAL A 500 23.85 -16.66 16.42
N ARG A 501 22.71 -16.80 17.08
CA ARG A 501 22.33 -17.99 17.86
C ARG A 501 20.89 -18.39 17.56
N PHE A 502 20.62 -19.68 17.57
CA PHE A 502 19.26 -20.21 17.53
C PHE A 502 18.96 -20.80 18.92
N ARG A 503 17.90 -20.32 19.57
CA ARG A 503 17.55 -20.70 20.95
C ARG A 503 16.04 -20.83 21.10
N THR A 504 15.58 -21.95 21.64
CA THR A 504 14.16 -22.13 21.97
C THR A 504 13.78 -21.29 23.20
N GLY A 505 12.70 -20.50 23.10
CA GLY A 505 12.11 -19.77 24.22
C GLY A 505 12.84 -18.49 24.64
N ALA A 506 13.81 -18.03 23.84
CA ALA A 506 14.48 -16.74 24.06
C ALA A 506 13.51 -15.56 23.92
N PHE A 507 12.56 -15.63 22.98
CA PHE A 507 11.55 -14.59 22.78
C PHE A 507 10.59 -14.52 23.96
N ASP A 508 10.02 -15.66 24.38
CA ASP A 508 9.09 -15.71 25.51
C ASP A 508 9.72 -15.17 26.80
N ALA A 509 10.99 -15.51 27.05
CA ALA A 509 11.74 -14.98 28.19
C ALA A 509 11.92 -13.45 28.11
N ALA A 510 12.31 -12.91 26.95
CA ALA A 510 12.48 -11.47 26.76
C ALA A 510 11.15 -10.71 26.87
N ARG A 511 10.08 -11.27 26.29
CA ARG A 511 8.71 -10.76 26.39
C ARG A 511 8.24 -10.67 27.83
N GLN A 512 8.37 -11.75 28.60
CA GLN A 512 7.96 -11.78 30.01
C GLN A 512 8.74 -10.76 30.84
N ALA A 513 10.04 -10.64 30.61
CA ALA A 513 10.89 -9.65 31.29
C ALA A 513 10.42 -8.22 31.01
N LEU A 514 10.23 -7.84 29.74
CA LEU A 514 9.79 -6.49 29.37
C LEU A 514 8.40 -6.17 29.95
N LEU A 515 7.43 -7.07 29.79
CA LEU A 515 6.07 -6.84 30.28
C LEU A 515 6.01 -6.77 31.81
N GLY A 516 6.87 -7.51 32.50
CA GLY A 516 7.05 -7.41 33.96
C GLY A 516 7.63 -6.05 34.36
N ASP A 517 8.71 -5.63 33.71
CA ASP A 517 9.41 -4.37 33.98
C ASP A 517 8.54 -3.12 33.75
N THR A 518 7.65 -3.17 32.76
CA THR A 518 6.82 -2.02 32.39
C THR A 518 5.40 -2.09 32.93
N ALA A 519 5.02 -3.14 33.68
CA ALA A 519 3.65 -3.33 34.16
C ALA A 519 3.07 -2.13 34.93
N SER A 520 3.92 -1.41 35.67
CA SER A 520 3.53 -0.22 36.45
C SER A 520 3.62 1.10 35.67
N LYS A 521 4.18 1.13 34.46
CA LYS A 521 4.32 2.36 33.66
C LYS A 521 2.97 2.71 33.00
N PRO A 522 2.47 3.95 33.14
CA PRO A 522 1.29 4.40 32.42
C PRO A 522 1.47 4.28 30.90
N ASN A 523 0.39 3.98 30.19
CA ASN A 523 0.38 3.93 28.74
C ASN A 523 0.30 5.34 28.14
N ALA A 524 1.07 5.59 27.08
CA ALA A 524 1.05 6.83 26.31
C ALA A 524 0.10 6.78 25.10
N PHE A 525 -0.33 5.59 24.67
CA PHE A 525 -1.28 5.44 23.57
C PHE A 525 -2.68 5.97 23.92
N ASP A 526 -3.29 6.71 22.99
CA ASP A 526 -4.69 7.12 23.04
C ASP A 526 -5.44 6.52 21.85
N ALA A 527 -6.53 5.80 22.12
CA ALA A 527 -7.32 5.13 21.09
C ALA A 527 -8.18 6.11 20.26
N ASN A 528 -8.46 7.31 20.76
CA ASN A 528 -9.18 8.35 20.02
C ASN A 528 -8.23 9.20 19.16
N GLU A 529 -6.93 9.15 19.44
CA GLU A 529 -5.88 9.90 18.76
C GLU A 529 -4.68 8.97 18.44
N PRO A 530 -4.88 7.88 17.67
CA PRO A 530 -3.90 6.81 17.50
C PRO A 530 -2.59 7.25 16.85
N MET A 531 -2.63 8.05 15.77
CA MET A 531 -1.42 8.60 15.12
C MET A 531 -0.77 9.67 15.98
N THR A 532 -1.57 10.59 16.53
CA THR A 532 -1.06 11.70 17.35
C THR A 532 -0.31 11.17 18.57
N SER A 533 -0.91 10.25 19.34
CA SER A 533 -0.29 9.68 20.54
C SER A 533 0.99 8.89 20.24
N VAL A 534 1.04 8.14 19.14
CA VAL A 534 2.26 7.44 18.67
C VAL A 534 3.35 8.43 18.29
N ALA A 535 3.04 9.44 17.48
CA ALA A 535 4.01 10.44 17.03
C ALA A 535 4.56 11.27 18.21
N SER A 536 3.71 11.73 19.12
CA SER A 536 4.14 12.49 20.31
C SER A 536 5.03 11.68 21.24
N TYR A 537 4.80 10.37 21.37
CA TYR A 537 5.68 9.49 22.14
C TYR A 537 7.05 9.32 21.49
N LEU A 538 7.10 9.03 20.18
CA LEU A 538 8.36 8.84 19.46
C LEU A 538 9.22 10.12 19.43
N LEU A 539 8.60 11.29 19.44
CA LEU A 539 9.29 12.57 19.50
C LEU A 539 9.67 13.04 20.93
N SER A 540 9.42 12.23 21.96
CA SER A 540 9.77 12.58 23.35
C SER A 540 11.28 12.56 23.61
N GLU A 541 11.73 13.35 24.60
CA GLU A 541 13.16 13.62 24.84
C GLU A 541 14.02 12.36 25.10
N PRO A 542 13.60 11.32 25.85
CA PRO A 542 14.40 10.10 25.97
C PRO A 542 14.52 9.32 24.66
N ILE A 543 13.45 9.28 23.85
CA ILE A 543 13.42 8.52 22.60
C ILE A 543 14.26 9.22 21.52
N MET A 544 14.09 10.53 21.38
CA MET A 544 14.79 11.31 20.35
C MET A 544 16.28 11.44 20.63
N ASN A 545 16.69 11.62 21.89
CA ASN A 545 18.11 11.60 22.25
C ASN A 545 18.77 10.29 21.81
N ARG A 546 18.07 9.16 22.04
CA ARG A 546 18.55 7.84 21.61
C ARG A 546 18.68 7.71 20.09
N LEU A 547 17.67 8.18 19.35
CA LEU A 547 17.71 8.14 17.88
C LEU A 547 18.82 9.02 17.29
N VAL A 548 19.06 10.19 17.89
CA VAL A 548 20.16 11.09 17.53
C VAL A 548 21.51 10.42 17.78
N GLU A 549 21.73 9.82 18.95
CA GLU A 549 22.95 9.07 19.25
C GLU A 549 23.19 7.92 18.27
N ALA A 550 22.16 7.13 17.98
CA ALA A 550 22.25 6.02 17.03
C ALA A 550 22.60 6.51 15.61
N SER A 551 22.06 7.65 15.18
CA SER A 551 22.39 8.25 13.89
C SER A 551 23.84 8.72 13.79
N ALA A 552 24.43 9.19 14.90
CA ALA A 552 25.81 9.64 14.96
C ALA A 552 26.84 8.50 14.84
N MET A 553 26.41 7.24 14.97
CA MET A 553 27.27 6.05 14.82
C MET A 553 27.35 5.53 13.38
N GLN A 554 26.58 6.09 12.44
CA GLN A 554 26.63 5.71 11.03
C GLN A 554 27.73 6.50 10.29
N ASP A 555 28.40 5.85 9.34
CA ASP A 555 29.50 6.44 8.55
C ASP A 555 29.09 7.65 7.67
N ASP A 556 27.79 7.90 7.51
CA ASP A 556 27.24 9.06 6.79
C ASP A 556 26.53 10.04 7.75
N PRO A 557 27.25 11.01 8.35
CA PRO A 557 26.70 11.97 9.30
C PRO A 557 25.78 13.03 8.67
N ALA A 558 25.54 13.01 7.35
CA ALA A 558 24.71 14.01 6.67
C ALA A 558 23.20 13.93 7.00
N LYS A 559 22.78 12.97 7.86
CA LYS A 559 21.39 12.77 8.30
C LYS A 559 21.21 12.80 9.82
N SER A 560 22.03 13.56 10.55
CA SER A 560 21.77 13.77 11.99
C SER A 560 20.40 14.45 12.18
N ILE A 561 19.56 13.92 13.08
CA ILE A 561 18.24 14.50 13.36
C ILE A 561 18.43 15.83 14.10
N ASP A 562 17.92 16.93 13.54
CA ASP A 562 18.03 18.27 14.15
C ASP A 562 17.05 18.41 15.34
N PRO A 563 17.53 18.66 16.58
CA PRO A 563 16.68 18.84 17.76
C PRO A 563 15.68 20.00 17.63
N VAL A 564 16.03 21.04 16.88
CA VAL A 564 15.15 22.19 16.62
C VAL A 564 13.99 21.78 15.72
N LEU A 565 14.23 20.94 14.71
CA LEU A 565 13.16 20.37 13.88
C LEU A 565 12.22 19.49 14.71
N VAL A 566 12.77 18.66 15.60
CA VAL A 566 12.00 17.79 16.50
C VAL A 566 11.07 18.62 17.39
N SER A 567 11.58 19.70 18.00
CA SER A 567 10.78 20.63 18.80
C SER A 567 9.64 21.25 17.97
N ALA A 568 9.94 21.67 16.74
CA ALA A 568 8.94 22.23 15.84
C ALA A 568 7.82 21.22 15.50
N LEU A 569 8.19 19.98 15.18
CA LEU A 569 7.24 18.90 14.88
C LEU A 569 6.34 18.56 16.08
N ARG A 570 6.89 18.51 17.30
CA ARG A 570 6.11 18.28 18.52
C ARG A 570 5.03 19.33 18.71
N LYS A 571 5.38 20.62 18.60
CA LYS A 571 4.41 21.73 18.72
C LYS A 571 3.30 21.64 17.67
N MET A 572 3.63 21.21 16.46
CA MET A 572 2.64 21.04 15.39
C MET A 572 1.71 19.85 15.66
N ILE A 573 2.25 18.71 16.11
CA ILE A 573 1.46 17.51 16.46
C ILE A 573 0.55 17.81 17.65
N ASP A 574 1.08 18.42 18.71
CA ASP A 574 0.33 18.75 19.93
C ASP A 574 -0.84 19.71 19.67
N GLY A 575 -0.84 20.44 18.55
CA GLY A 575 -1.98 21.25 18.13
C GLY A 575 -2.74 20.71 16.93
N GLY A 576 -2.70 19.39 16.70
CA GLY A 576 -3.65 18.68 15.84
C GLY A 576 -3.23 18.53 14.39
N LEU A 577 -1.92 18.51 14.08
CA LEU A 577 -1.45 18.25 12.71
C LEU A 577 -1.93 16.88 12.17
N LEU A 578 -2.11 15.89 13.04
CA LEU A 578 -2.40 14.49 12.66
C LEU A 578 -3.85 14.06 12.88
N SER A 579 -4.73 14.92 13.38
CA SER A 579 -6.09 14.52 13.78
C SER A 579 -7.01 14.12 12.62
N LEU A 580 -6.72 14.54 11.37
CA LEU A 580 -7.39 13.96 10.20
C LEU A 580 -6.98 12.50 9.95
N GLY A 581 -5.71 12.18 10.19
CA GLY A 581 -5.23 10.80 10.16
C GLY A 581 -5.87 9.96 11.25
N ASP A 582 -6.05 10.54 12.44
CA ASP A 582 -6.78 9.90 13.54
C ASP A 582 -8.25 9.62 13.16
N ALA A 583 -8.97 10.62 12.65
CA ALA A 583 -10.36 10.47 12.21
C ALA A 583 -10.50 9.43 11.08
N PHE A 584 -9.54 9.38 10.15
CA PHE A 584 -9.51 8.38 9.08
C PHE A 584 -9.34 6.96 9.63
N ILE A 585 -8.39 6.75 10.54
CA ILE A 585 -8.16 5.43 11.16
C ILE A 585 -9.40 4.97 11.91
N LEU A 586 -10.07 5.88 12.64
CA LEU A 586 -11.32 5.58 13.33
C LEU A 586 -12.44 5.18 12.35
N ALA A 587 -12.59 5.91 11.24
CA ALA A 587 -13.59 5.60 10.22
C ALA A 587 -13.36 4.24 9.54
N GLU A 588 -12.11 3.84 9.32
CA GLU A 588 -11.80 2.52 8.77
C GLU A 588 -11.98 1.40 9.80
N TYR A 589 -11.77 1.67 11.09
CA TYR A 589 -12.01 0.69 12.18
C TYR A 589 -13.49 0.32 12.34
N ASP A 590 -14.40 1.24 12.04
CA ASP A 590 -15.84 1.00 12.13
C ASP A 590 -16.41 0.25 10.90
N ARG A 591 -15.58 -0.09 9.91
CA ARG A 591 -16.00 -0.77 8.69
C ARG A 591 -16.15 -2.29 8.89
N ASP A 592 -17.23 -2.84 8.34
CA ASP A 592 -17.44 -4.29 8.21
C ASP A 592 -17.43 -4.70 6.72
N PRO A 593 -16.28 -5.15 6.18
CA PRO A 593 -16.15 -5.51 4.77
C PRO A 593 -17.06 -6.65 4.33
N ALA A 594 -17.45 -7.55 5.24
CA ALA A 594 -18.27 -8.72 4.92
C ALA A 594 -19.74 -8.36 4.62
N ASN A 595 -20.16 -7.17 5.04
CA ASN A 595 -21.52 -6.67 4.87
C ASN A 595 -21.58 -5.42 3.97
N ASP A 596 -20.50 -5.04 3.28
CA ASP A 596 -20.51 -3.87 2.38
C ASP A 596 -21.23 -4.20 1.05
N PHE A 597 -22.11 -3.31 0.57
CA PHE A 597 -22.67 -3.38 -0.77
C PHE A 597 -21.69 -2.80 -1.80
N GLU A 598 -21.32 -3.57 -2.83
CA GLU A 598 -20.36 -3.14 -3.86
C GLU A 598 -21.04 -2.84 -5.21
N ILE A 599 -20.72 -1.70 -5.80
CA ILE A 599 -21.15 -1.34 -7.16
C ILE A 599 -19.96 -1.57 -8.11
N PRO A 600 -20.05 -2.49 -9.09
CA PRO A 600 -18.94 -2.81 -9.98
C PRO A 600 -18.57 -1.61 -10.85
N SER A 601 -17.30 -1.18 -10.81
CA SER A 601 -16.81 -0.08 -11.64
C SER A 601 -16.69 -0.51 -13.10
N ASN A 602 -17.39 0.18 -13.99
CA ASN A 602 -17.20 0.03 -15.44
C ASN A 602 -15.98 0.79 -15.97
N ARG A 603 -15.31 1.55 -15.10
CA ARG A 603 -14.11 2.32 -15.44
C ARG A 603 -12.87 1.43 -15.31
N ILE A 604 -12.00 1.50 -16.31
CA ILE A 604 -10.68 0.87 -16.26
C ILE A 604 -9.92 1.50 -15.09
N ALA A 605 -9.60 0.70 -14.08
CA ALA A 605 -8.84 1.16 -12.93
C ALA A 605 -7.53 1.83 -13.40
N PRO A 606 -7.23 3.07 -12.97
CA PRO A 606 -6.03 3.75 -13.38
C PRO A 606 -4.79 2.98 -12.94
N LYS A 607 -3.90 2.61 -13.88
CA LYS A 607 -2.66 1.87 -13.59
C LYS A 607 -1.66 2.67 -12.74
N ALA A 608 -1.78 4.00 -12.71
CA ALA A 608 -0.89 4.89 -11.98
C ALA A 608 -1.49 5.29 -10.63
N TRP A 609 -0.76 5.02 -9.53
CA TRP A 609 -1.16 5.37 -8.16
C TRP A 609 -1.57 6.85 -8.01
N LYS A 610 -0.95 7.76 -8.78
CA LYS A 610 -1.27 9.20 -8.75
C LYS A 610 -2.69 9.49 -9.20
N GLN A 611 -3.17 8.78 -10.23
CA GLN A 611 -4.51 8.99 -10.77
C GLN A 611 -5.56 8.31 -9.89
N MET A 612 -5.23 7.15 -9.31
CA MET A 612 -6.05 6.51 -8.27
C MET A 612 -6.20 7.41 -7.03
N ALA A 613 -5.09 8.00 -6.55
CA ALA A 613 -5.11 8.96 -5.45
C ALA A 613 -5.89 10.24 -5.80
N LEU A 614 -5.82 10.71 -7.05
CA LEU A 614 -6.55 11.90 -7.50
C LEU A 614 -8.07 11.63 -7.57
N GLU A 615 -8.47 10.48 -8.12
CA GLU A 615 -9.88 10.07 -8.17
C GLU A 615 -10.45 9.88 -6.75
N PHE A 616 -9.68 9.22 -5.87
CA PHE A 616 -10.02 9.09 -4.45
C PHE A 616 -10.17 10.45 -3.76
N ALA A 617 -9.22 11.36 -3.97
CA ALA A 617 -9.30 12.72 -3.45
C ALA A 617 -10.54 13.43 -3.99
N GLY A 618 -10.89 13.25 -5.26
CA GLY A 618 -12.12 13.78 -5.86
C GLY A 618 -13.39 13.29 -5.16
N ARG A 619 -13.52 11.98 -4.95
CA ARG A 619 -14.68 11.39 -4.24
C ARG A 619 -14.79 11.90 -2.80
N THR A 620 -13.65 11.92 -2.09
CA THR A 620 -13.56 12.40 -0.71
C THR A 620 -13.90 13.88 -0.62
N LEU A 621 -13.44 14.69 -1.58
CA LEU A 621 -13.78 16.11 -1.68
C LEU A 621 -15.28 16.32 -1.82
N LEU A 622 -15.97 15.57 -2.70
CA LEU A 622 -17.43 15.71 -2.86
C LEU A 622 -18.22 15.27 -1.63
N ARG A 623 -17.72 14.27 -0.89
CA ARG A 623 -18.35 13.78 0.33
C ARG A 623 -18.33 14.82 1.45
N TYR A 624 -17.19 15.46 1.68
CA TYR A 624 -16.97 16.32 2.84
C TYR A 624 -17.00 17.82 2.53
N SER A 625 -16.91 18.26 1.27
CA SER A 625 -16.99 19.68 0.94
C SER A 625 -18.26 20.38 1.46
N PRO A 626 -19.43 19.73 1.57
CA PRO A 626 -20.65 20.35 2.14
C PRO A 626 -20.56 20.67 3.63
N ASP A 627 -19.62 20.05 4.35
CA ASP A 627 -19.28 20.43 5.73
C ASP A 627 -18.30 21.60 5.81
N LEU A 628 -17.60 21.90 4.71
CA LEU A 628 -16.54 22.90 4.64
C LEU A 628 -17.00 24.22 4.02
N PHE A 629 -17.88 24.17 3.03
CA PHE A 629 -18.31 25.32 2.26
C PHE A 629 -19.83 25.37 2.11
N ALA A 630 -20.41 26.57 2.14
CA ALA A 630 -21.82 26.74 1.85
C ALA A 630 -22.10 26.52 0.35
N GLU A 631 -23.25 25.90 0.04
CA GLU A 631 -23.63 25.41 -1.29
C GLU A 631 -23.46 26.43 -2.44
N ASP A 632 -23.89 27.68 -2.21
CA ASP A 632 -23.93 28.71 -3.25
C ASP A 632 -22.62 29.53 -3.38
N THR A 633 -21.55 29.11 -2.71
CA THR A 633 -20.29 29.87 -2.67
C THR A 633 -19.31 29.41 -3.76
N TRP A 634 -18.47 30.33 -4.26
CA TRP A 634 -17.44 29.99 -5.25
C TRP A 634 -16.46 28.89 -4.77
N PRO A 635 -16.07 28.78 -3.47
CA PRO A 635 -15.23 27.69 -3.01
C PRO A 635 -15.91 26.33 -3.17
N MET A 636 -17.19 26.21 -2.82
CA MET A 636 -17.96 24.98 -3.04
C MET A 636 -18.00 24.61 -4.52
N GLN A 637 -18.37 25.56 -5.39
CA GLN A 637 -18.46 25.34 -6.83
C GLN A 637 -17.11 24.88 -7.39
N LEU A 638 -16.01 25.54 -7.00
CA LEU A 638 -14.67 25.18 -7.45
C LEU A 638 -14.19 23.83 -6.90
N CYS A 639 -14.45 23.52 -5.63
CA CYS A 639 -14.12 22.22 -5.04
C CYS A 639 -14.83 21.08 -5.77
N ARG A 640 -16.12 21.23 -6.05
CA ARG A 640 -16.89 20.27 -6.86
C ARG A 640 -16.31 20.10 -8.25
N GLN A 641 -16.03 21.21 -8.95
CA GLN A 641 -15.41 21.11 -10.29
C GLN A 641 -14.05 20.44 -10.25
N THR A 642 -13.24 20.71 -9.23
CA THR A 642 -11.95 20.03 -9.05
C THR A 642 -12.16 18.53 -8.91
N ALA A 643 -13.12 18.12 -8.09
CA ALA A 643 -13.44 16.71 -7.89
C ALA A 643 -13.94 16.05 -9.18
N PHE A 644 -14.82 16.70 -9.94
CA PHE A 644 -15.30 16.17 -11.21
C PHE A 644 -14.17 16.01 -12.24
N VAL A 645 -13.31 17.01 -12.37
CA VAL A 645 -12.13 16.97 -13.25
C VAL A 645 -11.16 15.87 -12.80
N ALA A 646 -10.95 15.71 -11.49
CA ALA A 646 -10.15 14.63 -10.91
C ALA A 646 -10.72 13.24 -11.24
N MET A 647 -12.05 13.11 -11.30
CA MET A 647 -12.76 11.92 -11.76
C MET A 647 -12.93 11.86 -13.30
N GLY A 648 -12.28 12.74 -14.05
CA GLY A 648 -12.29 12.74 -15.52
C GLY A 648 -13.56 13.28 -16.19
N SER A 649 -14.46 13.93 -15.46
CA SER A 649 -15.64 14.62 -16.01
C SER A 649 -15.39 16.11 -16.20
N THR A 650 -15.63 16.61 -17.41
CA THR A 650 -15.45 18.04 -17.78
C THR A 650 -16.67 18.67 -18.45
N GLU A 651 -17.80 17.95 -18.53
CA GLU A 651 -18.98 18.33 -19.31
C GLU A 651 -19.53 19.71 -18.92
N HIS A 652 -19.76 19.94 -17.62
CA HIS A 652 -20.28 21.20 -17.10
C HIS A 652 -19.19 22.20 -16.71
N THR A 653 -17.91 21.82 -16.85
CA THR A 653 -16.81 22.66 -16.39
C THR A 653 -16.85 24.03 -17.09
N LYS A 654 -17.09 24.08 -18.40
CA LYS A 654 -17.15 25.36 -19.12
C LYS A 654 -18.24 26.29 -18.58
N ASP A 655 -19.43 25.77 -18.31
CA ASP A 655 -20.56 26.59 -17.85
C ASP A 655 -20.33 27.14 -16.45
N VAL A 656 -19.77 26.31 -15.55
CA VAL A 656 -19.40 26.73 -14.19
C VAL A 656 -18.29 27.78 -14.23
N LEU A 657 -17.30 27.59 -15.11
CA LEU A 657 -16.26 28.59 -15.32
C LEU A 657 -16.86 29.90 -15.83
N ASP A 658 -17.75 29.85 -16.83
CA ASP A 658 -18.41 31.05 -17.34
C ASP A 658 -19.24 31.76 -16.26
N GLN A 659 -19.92 31.03 -15.37
CA GLN A 659 -20.62 31.59 -14.22
C GLN A 659 -19.65 32.28 -13.25
N LEU A 660 -18.55 31.61 -12.88
CA LEU A 660 -17.53 32.16 -12.00
C LEU A 660 -16.82 33.38 -12.61
N LEU A 661 -16.68 33.45 -13.94
CA LEU A 661 -16.05 34.58 -14.63
C LEU A 661 -16.98 35.80 -14.72
N ARG A 662 -18.29 35.58 -14.89
CA ARG A 662 -19.28 36.65 -15.10
C ARG A 662 -19.79 37.27 -13.80
N ASN A 663 -19.66 36.58 -12.67
CA ASN A 663 -20.10 37.10 -11.39
C ASN A 663 -19.21 38.30 -10.96
N PRO A 664 -19.77 39.51 -10.83
CA PRO A 664 -18.99 40.70 -10.47
C PRO A 664 -18.53 40.70 -9.01
N ASP A 665 -19.12 39.86 -8.15
CA ASP A 665 -18.79 39.78 -6.72
C ASP A 665 -17.58 38.87 -6.46
N HIS A 666 -17.07 38.19 -7.48
CA HIS A 666 -15.88 37.35 -7.39
C HIS A 666 -14.62 38.19 -7.64
N GLY A 667 -13.70 38.07 -6.70
CA GLY A 667 -12.47 38.82 -6.68
C GLY A 667 -11.26 38.03 -7.20
N PRO A 668 -10.05 38.49 -6.83
CA PRO A 668 -8.81 37.96 -7.37
C PRO A 668 -8.46 36.55 -6.88
N LEU A 669 -8.94 36.12 -5.70
CA LEU A 669 -8.67 34.78 -5.17
C LEU A 669 -9.46 33.73 -5.95
N CYS A 670 -10.77 33.97 -6.14
CA CYS A 670 -11.63 33.11 -6.95
C CYS A 670 -11.00 32.90 -8.34
N HIS A 671 -10.73 33.99 -9.05
CA HIS A 671 -10.20 33.92 -10.41
C HIS A 671 -8.82 33.26 -10.50
N ALA A 672 -7.94 33.46 -9.51
CA ALA A 672 -6.64 32.81 -9.50
C ALA A 672 -6.70 31.31 -9.17
N CYS A 673 -7.59 30.91 -8.25
CA CYS A 673 -7.84 29.49 -7.97
C CYS A 673 -8.41 28.80 -9.21
N VAL A 674 -9.36 29.44 -9.89
CA VAL A 674 -9.91 28.96 -11.15
C VAL A 674 -8.84 28.88 -12.24
N SER A 675 -8.01 29.92 -12.42
CA SER A 675 -6.90 29.90 -13.40
C SER A 675 -5.97 28.70 -13.17
N SER A 676 -5.67 28.40 -11.91
CA SER A 676 -4.80 27.28 -11.52
C SER A 676 -5.40 25.91 -11.84
N LEU A 677 -6.72 25.76 -11.65
CA LEU A 677 -7.47 24.56 -11.98
C LEU A 677 -7.60 24.36 -13.50
N VAL A 678 -8.02 25.40 -14.21
CA VAL A 678 -8.33 25.34 -15.64
C VAL A 678 -7.08 25.20 -16.50
N ARG A 679 -5.90 25.52 -15.96
CA ARG A 679 -4.61 25.27 -16.65
C ARG A 679 -4.43 23.81 -17.10
N TYR A 680 -5.12 22.87 -16.47
CA TYR A 680 -5.07 21.45 -16.79
C TYR A 680 -6.07 21.01 -17.85
N ILE A 681 -7.00 21.89 -18.20
CA ILE A 681 -8.16 21.60 -19.04
C ILE A 681 -8.08 22.44 -20.32
N ASN A 682 -7.83 23.75 -20.17
CA ASN A 682 -7.80 24.71 -21.26
C ASN A 682 -6.87 25.89 -20.93
N GLU A 683 -5.80 26.04 -21.71
CA GLU A 683 -4.78 27.06 -21.50
C GLU A 683 -5.29 28.50 -21.75
N ASP A 684 -6.15 28.71 -22.74
CA ASP A 684 -6.71 30.03 -23.06
C ASP A 684 -7.69 30.52 -21.99
N ALA A 685 -8.51 29.61 -21.45
CA ALA A 685 -9.38 29.92 -20.33
C ALA A 685 -8.55 30.24 -19.07
N SER A 686 -7.49 29.48 -18.81
CA SER A 686 -6.55 29.77 -17.71
C SER A 686 -5.94 31.17 -17.81
N LYS A 687 -5.55 31.61 -19.01
CA LYS A 687 -5.07 32.98 -19.28
C LYS A 687 -6.15 34.04 -19.05
N THR A 688 -7.40 33.76 -19.43
CA THR A 688 -8.53 34.67 -19.23
C THR A 688 -8.78 34.93 -17.75
N PHE A 689 -8.82 33.87 -16.93
CA PHE A 689 -8.93 33.99 -15.48
C PHE A 689 -7.70 34.64 -14.84
N ALA A 690 -6.49 34.35 -15.33
CA ALA A 690 -5.28 35.00 -14.84
C ALA A 690 -5.31 36.52 -15.06
N ARG A 691 -5.74 36.96 -16.25
CA ARG A 691 -5.93 38.39 -16.54
C ARG A 691 -6.99 39.00 -15.64
N ARG A 692 -8.14 38.35 -15.49
CA ARG A 692 -9.22 38.84 -14.63
C ARG A 692 -8.79 38.96 -13.16
N ALA A 693 -8.02 37.99 -12.66
CA ALA A 693 -7.46 38.03 -11.32
C ALA A 693 -6.53 39.24 -11.13
N LEU A 694 -5.71 39.58 -12.13
CA LEU A 694 -4.84 40.76 -12.10
C LEU A 694 -5.62 42.08 -12.17
N ASP A 695 -6.66 42.13 -13.01
CA ASP A 695 -7.51 43.32 -13.19
C ASP A 695 -8.33 43.64 -11.93
N THR A 696 -8.70 42.59 -11.16
CA THR A 696 -9.53 42.69 -9.95
C THR A 696 -8.69 42.63 -8.66
N PHE A 697 -7.36 42.74 -8.75
CA PHE A 697 -6.44 42.57 -7.62
C PHE A 697 -6.44 43.75 -6.64
N THR A 698 -7.58 44.06 -6.04
CA THR A 698 -7.76 45.12 -5.03
C THR A 698 -7.99 44.52 -3.63
N PRO A 699 -7.64 45.23 -2.54
CA PRO A 699 -7.88 44.76 -1.18
C PRO A 699 -9.35 44.44 -0.89
N GLU A 700 -10.26 45.26 -1.43
CA GLU A 700 -11.71 45.13 -1.22
C GLU A 700 -12.27 43.88 -1.91
N ALA A 701 -11.89 43.64 -3.17
CA ALA A 701 -12.31 42.45 -3.90
C ALA A 701 -11.72 41.17 -3.28
N PHE A 702 -10.46 41.22 -2.83
CA PHE A 702 -9.83 40.14 -2.10
C PHE A 702 -10.56 39.84 -0.78
N GLN A 703 -10.95 40.86 -0.03
CA GLN A 703 -11.68 40.70 1.23
C GLN A 703 -13.03 40.03 1.04
N ASN A 704 -13.74 40.32 -0.06
CA ASN A 704 -15.00 39.66 -0.38
C ASN A 704 -14.82 38.17 -0.66
N ASP A 705 -13.81 37.80 -1.45
CA ASP A 705 -13.48 36.38 -1.68
C ASP A 705 -13.05 35.68 -0.40
N TYR A 706 -12.21 36.34 0.41
CA TYR A 706 -11.70 35.82 1.66
C TYR A 706 -12.84 35.52 2.64
N ARG A 707 -13.82 36.42 2.75
CA ARG A 707 -15.03 36.19 3.56
C ARG A 707 -15.84 34.99 3.05
N SER A 708 -15.99 34.83 1.73
CA SER A 708 -16.67 33.66 1.16
C SER A 708 -15.95 32.36 1.54
N LEU A 709 -14.62 32.34 1.44
CA LEU A 709 -13.77 31.20 1.79
C LEU A 709 -13.81 30.83 3.27
N THR A 710 -13.92 31.82 4.17
CA THR A 710 -13.82 31.64 5.62
C THR A 710 -15.17 31.60 6.35
N SER A 711 -16.27 31.94 5.67
CA SER A 711 -17.59 32.02 6.31
C SER A 711 -18.17 30.68 6.77
N ALA A 712 -17.71 29.57 6.20
CA ALA A 712 -18.22 28.21 6.47
C ALA A 712 -17.19 27.28 7.14
N VAL A 713 -15.89 27.56 7.02
CA VAL A 713 -14.85 26.77 7.68
C VAL A 713 -14.99 26.97 9.18
N SER A 714 -15.27 25.90 9.94
CA SER A 714 -15.27 25.97 11.40
C SER A 714 -13.91 26.52 11.85
N GLY A 715 -13.88 27.76 12.32
CA GLY A 715 -12.64 28.50 12.59
C GLY A 715 -11.73 27.85 13.64
N LYS A 716 -12.15 26.76 14.27
CA LYS A 716 -11.40 26.03 15.30
C LYS A 716 -10.05 25.53 14.79
N VAL A 717 -9.97 25.03 13.56
CA VAL A 717 -8.77 24.34 13.09
C VAL A 717 -7.76 25.30 12.44
N ALA A 718 -8.22 26.27 11.65
CA ALA A 718 -7.38 27.41 11.27
C ALA A 718 -6.83 28.13 12.51
N THR A 719 -7.65 28.32 13.55
CA THR A 719 -7.20 28.88 14.84
C THR A 719 -6.16 27.98 15.52
N GLN A 720 -6.35 26.66 15.54
CA GLN A 720 -5.39 25.70 16.10
C GLN A 720 -4.06 25.74 15.34
N THR A 721 -4.06 25.61 14.01
CA THR A 721 -2.85 25.68 13.19
C THR A 721 -2.12 27.00 13.36
N LEU A 722 -2.84 28.12 13.41
CA LEU A 722 -2.23 29.43 13.69
C LEU A 722 -1.68 29.51 15.11
N THR A 723 -2.34 28.93 16.10
CA THR A 723 -1.83 28.84 17.47
C THR A 723 -0.53 28.02 17.53
N CYS A 724 -0.45 26.91 16.79
CA CYS A 724 0.78 26.10 16.69
C CYS A 724 1.92 26.90 16.07
N LEU A 725 1.65 27.57 14.94
CA LEU A 725 2.63 28.38 14.25
C LEU A 725 3.09 29.54 15.14
N HIS A 726 2.18 30.19 15.86
CA HIS A 726 2.53 31.25 16.82
C HIS A 726 3.53 30.76 17.87
N ALA A 727 3.36 29.51 18.34
CA ALA A 727 4.22 28.89 19.35
C ALA A 727 5.61 28.49 18.83
N LEU A 728 5.84 28.49 17.52
CA LEU A 728 7.16 28.26 16.95
C LEU A 728 8.10 29.45 17.22
N THR A 729 9.38 29.16 17.30
CA THR A 729 10.47 30.13 17.21
C THR A 729 10.93 30.28 15.76
N GLN A 730 11.66 31.35 15.45
CA GLN A 730 12.18 31.56 14.09
C GLN A 730 13.11 30.42 13.65
N SER A 731 13.92 29.89 14.57
CA SER A 731 14.81 28.76 14.28
C SER A 731 14.04 27.47 13.97
N GLU A 732 12.95 27.20 14.70
CA GLU A 732 12.06 26.06 14.45
C GLU A 732 11.35 26.17 13.10
N LEU A 733 10.89 27.36 12.76
CA LEU A 733 10.28 27.65 11.47
C LEU A 733 11.26 27.45 10.32
N ASP A 734 12.50 27.92 10.46
CA ASP A 734 13.52 27.78 9.41
C ASP A 734 13.91 26.32 9.17
N GLN A 735 13.94 25.49 10.22
CA GLN A 735 14.13 24.04 10.08
C GLN A 735 12.94 23.35 9.42
N LEU A 736 11.71 23.70 9.80
CA LEU A 736 10.52 23.22 9.10
C LEU A 736 10.53 23.62 7.62
N LYS A 737 10.94 24.85 7.30
CA LYS A 737 11.08 25.35 5.91
C LYS A 737 12.08 24.50 5.13
N ALA A 738 13.21 24.11 5.74
CA ALA A 738 14.22 23.27 5.09
C ALA A 738 13.67 21.89 4.65
N CYS A 739 12.61 21.38 5.28
CA CYS A 739 11.94 20.15 4.86
C CYS A 739 11.17 20.29 3.53
N PHE A 740 10.86 21.52 3.08
CA PHE A 740 10.14 21.75 1.84
C PHE A 740 11.11 21.96 0.67
N GLY A 741 11.01 21.11 -0.36
CA GLY A 741 11.87 21.18 -1.55
C GLY A 741 11.57 22.33 -2.53
N ASN A 742 10.65 23.25 -2.21
CA ASN A 742 10.34 24.40 -3.07
C ASN A 742 10.21 25.71 -2.29
N GLU A 743 10.78 26.78 -2.85
CA GLU A 743 10.82 28.13 -2.27
C GLU A 743 9.42 28.69 -1.97
N SER A 744 8.42 28.35 -2.79
CA SER A 744 7.05 28.86 -2.63
C SER A 744 6.37 28.35 -1.34
N SER A 745 6.62 27.08 -0.96
CA SER A 745 6.09 26.51 0.29
C SER A 745 6.82 27.09 1.51
N GLN A 746 8.12 27.36 1.38
CA GLN A 746 8.91 27.99 2.43
C GLN A 746 8.46 29.43 2.72
N VAL A 747 8.19 30.20 1.66
CA VAL A 747 7.65 31.56 1.74
C VAL A 747 6.23 31.53 2.33
N GLY A 748 5.37 30.62 1.89
CA GLY A 748 4.01 30.45 2.43
C GLY A 748 3.99 30.11 3.92
N LEU A 749 4.89 29.24 4.38
CA LEU A 749 4.99 28.89 5.80
C LEU A 749 5.49 30.06 6.66
N GLN A 750 6.47 30.84 6.17
CA GLN A 750 6.92 32.07 6.84
C GLN A 750 5.78 33.08 6.99
N MET A 751 4.99 33.23 5.93
CA MET A 751 3.84 34.12 5.89
C MET A 751 2.75 33.75 6.91
N LEU A 752 2.40 32.47 6.98
CA LEU A 752 1.47 31.94 7.99
C LEU A 752 1.98 32.14 9.42
N TYR A 753 3.28 31.99 9.64
CA TYR A 753 3.92 32.26 10.92
C TYR A 753 3.86 33.75 11.30
N ASP A 754 4.21 34.64 10.38
CA ASP A 754 4.14 36.10 10.61
C ASP A 754 2.70 36.55 10.87
N PHE A 755 1.72 35.89 10.25
CA PHE A 755 0.29 36.12 10.51
C PHE A 755 -0.08 35.82 11.94
N SER A 756 0.30 34.60 12.37
CA SER A 756 -0.06 34.09 13.68
C SER A 756 0.42 35.00 14.81
N ARG A 757 1.55 35.71 14.63
CA ARG A 757 2.15 36.58 15.65
C ARG A 757 1.58 37.99 15.69
N ASN A 758 1.16 38.51 14.54
CA ASN A 758 0.80 39.91 14.41
C ASN A 758 -0.71 40.18 14.57
N HIS A 759 -1.55 39.13 14.58
CA HIS A 759 -3.03 39.19 14.69
C HIS A 759 -3.62 40.51 14.15
N PRO A 760 -3.42 40.79 12.86
CA PRO A 760 -3.75 42.08 12.30
C PRO A 760 -5.24 42.37 12.46
N ASN A 761 -5.58 43.60 12.84
CA ASN A 761 -6.97 44.08 13.03
C ASN A 761 -7.88 43.87 11.79
N ASN A 762 -7.29 43.57 10.63
CA ASN A 762 -7.98 43.20 9.41
C ASN A 762 -7.24 42.01 8.75
N GLU A 763 -7.67 40.80 9.10
CA GLU A 763 -7.13 39.53 8.62
C GLU A 763 -7.14 39.43 7.08
N ALA A 764 -8.22 39.89 6.43
CA ALA A 764 -8.32 39.88 4.98
C ALA A 764 -7.28 40.80 4.30
N LEU A 765 -7.02 41.98 4.87
CA LEU A 765 -6.02 42.91 4.36
C LEU A 765 -4.59 42.36 4.51
N PHE A 766 -4.33 41.66 5.60
CA PHE A 766 -3.06 40.98 5.80
C PHE A 766 -2.85 39.86 4.78
N TRP A 767 -3.87 39.00 4.60
CA TRP A 767 -3.82 37.94 3.60
C TRP A 767 -3.66 38.50 2.20
N TYR A 768 -4.29 39.64 1.90
CA TYR A 768 -4.09 40.35 0.65
C TYR A 768 -2.62 40.76 0.44
N GLN A 769 -2.01 41.44 1.40
CA GLN A 769 -0.62 41.92 1.31
C GLN A 769 0.38 40.77 1.09
N ILE A 770 0.10 39.62 1.69
CA ILE A 770 0.90 38.41 1.58
C ILE A 770 0.70 37.70 0.24
N ALA A 771 -0.56 37.58 -0.17
CA ALA A 771 -0.94 36.86 -1.36
C ALA A 771 -0.62 37.66 -2.63
N GLU A 772 -0.56 38.99 -2.56
CA GLU A 772 -0.42 39.89 -3.71
C GLU A 772 0.75 39.55 -4.62
N ALA A 773 1.99 39.67 -4.13
CA ALA A 773 3.15 39.49 -4.98
C ALA A 773 3.27 38.04 -5.54
N PRO A 774 3.08 36.97 -4.73
CA PRO A 774 3.09 35.59 -5.22
C PRO A 774 1.99 35.29 -6.24
N LEU A 775 0.74 35.71 -5.97
CA LEU A 775 -0.37 35.48 -6.90
C LEU A 775 -0.18 36.28 -8.19
N ARG A 776 0.18 37.56 -8.10
CA ARG A 776 0.45 38.41 -9.27
C ARG A 776 1.50 37.78 -10.17
N LYS A 777 2.62 37.36 -9.58
CA LYS A 777 3.70 36.65 -10.29
C LYS A 777 3.23 35.32 -10.90
N ALA A 778 2.38 34.56 -10.21
CA ALA A 778 1.83 33.31 -10.73
C ALA A 778 0.87 33.54 -11.92
N MET A 779 0.03 34.56 -11.84
CA MET A 779 -0.90 34.94 -12.90
C MET A 779 -0.17 35.52 -14.11
N GLU A 780 0.82 36.39 -13.91
CA GLU A 780 1.69 36.92 -14.98
C GLU A 780 2.46 35.80 -15.69
N ARG A 781 3.00 34.83 -14.93
CA ARG A 781 3.61 33.63 -15.52
C ARG A 781 2.64 32.84 -16.38
N THR A 782 1.38 32.75 -15.96
CA THR A 782 0.32 32.07 -16.71
C THR A 782 -0.03 32.82 -18.00
N LEU A 783 0.04 34.15 -18.01
CA LEU A 783 -0.14 34.98 -19.21
C LEU A 783 1.06 34.95 -20.18
N SER A 784 2.27 34.70 -19.67
CA SER A 784 3.51 34.69 -20.45
C SER A 784 3.81 33.37 -21.16
N ARG A 785 3.24 32.28 -20.66
CA ARG A 785 3.09 31.02 -21.39
C ARG A 785 1.97 31.21 -22.40
#